data_AF-A0A9P0NEW8-F1
#
_entry.id   AF-A0A9P0NEW8-F1
#
_cell.length_a   1.000
_cell.length_b   1.000
_cell.length_c   1.000
_cell.angle_alpha   90.00
_cell.angle_beta   90.00
_cell.angle_gamma   90.00
#
_symmetry.space_group_name_H-M   'P 1'
#
loop_
_entity.id
_entity.type
_entity.pdbx_description
1 polymer ?
#
loop_
_entity_poly.entity_id
_entity_poly.type
_entity_poly.pdbx_seq_one_letter_code
_entity_poly.pdbx_strand_id
1 'polypeptide(L)'
;MKLCPGFILNSSQQWSPRCLLSIKGKESRCTHCSYKNKYLSKTKFVPVKLSKLYNKKAQQARRLSKRVNIMKTNIISLKKSFSKLKEEKVNCLIKDLPEKQQEAIKMCFKACSAQSGHGVRYTTNWVYECILMKIKSPALYQKMYREKILPLPSTVTLQRYIKKLKPAYGFHTSTFQMLEEKSKNIKSAERHGCLLLDEMSLSPSVTFNKSTLNVDGLVDLGKYTPEQQENELGDHALVFMYQPYQGPWIQAIGAFLSKGAAPNEVLQKLIVEAVILLEKSGFKVHNVVTDGGPWNRGMWNSFGITNTNVSCQHPMDSERRLWFISDFPHLIKTMWTRILKNKILKTPEGYIKFEYWKYLVQHDELKHIKLCYKLTKDHLFPQHFQKMNVKMAMVFFSKTVADCMEELLNRGDKNFIGCEPTVKFIRKINDLVDVLNSNTEKHSLQADPNSNSNKILSDFKNYIETWMLEIQDKNLRFTSQTERGLIVSIKGTLDLIQFLSQNVGYRYLMTKRINQDTLEHFFGIVRQACGSNQHPDPRQFVQIYRLMSCYSLIKPPRGSNVSGGDILKTLIDIKPTNEENIQKKADLEIKLDNLLVNCEFEVLSDHLYFENENQSNIDKSALTYFVGYVARNAKKHSTAKNCTTCFNSIVSSNNQNIPNTDEERFINLRNEGHLFIPTDNLMELIYNLETTIIHVLKNYKMNKHILDHVMDEISVHGISTKVGCANHQNQLTKYIVKFYLNTRMIFACRKHNEIVSNKKKTEKRLKKISRIV
;
A
#
# COMPACT_ATOMS: atom_id res chain seq x y z
N MET A 1 34.70 -26.62 -71.73
CA MET A 1 33.54 -27.00 -72.59
C MET A 1 32.54 -25.85 -72.56
N LYS A 2 32.22 -25.26 -73.72
CA LYS A 2 31.29 -24.12 -73.82
C LYS A 2 29.87 -24.59 -73.47
N LEU A 3 29.32 -24.07 -72.37
CA LEU A 3 27.94 -24.28 -71.93
C LEU A 3 26.98 -23.59 -72.91
N CYS A 4 25.93 -24.30 -73.34
CA CYS A 4 24.86 -23.73 -74.14
C CYS A 4 24.14 -22.63 -73.32
N PRO A 5 23.97 -21.40 -73.85
CA PRO A 5 23.25 -20.36 -73.16
C PRO A 5 21.76 -20.73 -73.19
N GLY A 6 21.27 -21.28 -72.09
CA GLY A 6 19.90 -21.74 -71.98
C GLY A 6 18.92 -20.59 -72.20
N PHE A 7 18.17 -20.64 -73.29
CA PHE A 7 16.98 -19.81 -73.45
C PHE A 7 15.84 -20.40 -72.61
N ILE A 8 15.12 -19.54 -71.90
CA ILE A 8 13.88 -19.89 -71.21
C ILE A 8 12.80 -20.05 -72.30
N LEU A 9 12.51 -21.29 -72.66
CA LEU A 9 11.37 -21.62 -73.51
C LEU A 9 10.09 -21.60 -72.66
N ASN A 10 9.12 -20.78 -73.07
CA ASN A 10 7.76 -20.87 -72.56
C ASN A 10 7.19 -22.28 -72.84
N SER A 11 6.36 -22.76 -71.90
CA SER A 11 6.06 -24.17 -71.60
C SER A 11 5.34 -25.00 -72.69
N SER A 12 5.29 -24.54 -73.94
CA SER A 12 4.63 -25.25 -75.04
C SER A 12 5.56 -25.71 -76.17
N GLN A 13 6.84 -25.34 -76.19
CA GLN A 13 7.80 -25.84 -77.19
C GLN A 13 8.86 -26.75 -76.55
N GLN A 14 9.02 -27.96 -77.07
CA GLN A 14 9.91 -28.97 -76.49
C GLN A 14 11.40 -28.77 -76.81
N TRP A 15 11.81 -28.05 -77.86
CA TRP A 15 13.23 -27.83 -78.21
C TRP A 15 13.54 -26.39 -78.67
N SER A 16 14.79 -25.93 -78.48
CA SER A 16 15.30 -24.67 -79.04
C SER A 16 15.79 -24.91 -80.48
N PRO A 17 15.28 -24.19 -81.50
CA PRO A 17 15.68 -24.37 -82.88
C PRO A 17 17.11 -23.89 -83.20
N ARG A 18 17.81 -23.25 -82.26
CA ARG A 18 19.19 -22.75 -82.44
C ARG A 18 20.22 -23.41 -81.50
N CYS A 19 20.14 -24.73 -81.34
CA CYS A 19 21.21 -25.47 -80.67
C CYS A 19 22.39 -25.67 -81.64
N LEU A 20 23.41 -24.82 -81.55
CA LEU A 20 24.57 -24.80 -82.47
C LEU A 20 25.61 -25.92 -82.23
N LEU A 21 25.33 -26.90 -81.35
CA LEU A 21 26.18 -28.06 -81.10
C LEU A 21 25.53 -29.32 -81.65
N SER A 22 25.38 -29.41 -82.97
CA SER A 22 25.24 -30.70 -83.65
C SER A 22 26.63 -31.14 -84.10
N ILE A 23 27.15 -32.22 -83.54
CA ILE A 23 28.37 -32.86 -84.06
C ILE A 23 28.00 -33.44 -85.43
N LYS A 24 28.64 -32.98 -86.51
CA LYS A 24 28.46 -33.58 -87.84
C LYS A 24 28.86 -35.05 -87.80
N GLY A 25 27.95 -35.94 -88.18
CA GLY A 25 28.26 -37.35 -88.47
C GLY A 25 27.62 -38.43 -87.58
N LYS A 26 26.86 -38.09 -86.53
CA LYS A 26 26.00 -39.05 -85.81
C LYS A 26 24.70 -38.39 -85.37
N GLU A 27 23.56 -39.03 -85.61
CA GLU A 27 22.25 -38.65 -85.08
C GLU A 27 22.19 -38.80 -83.55
N SER A 28 22.87 -37.95 -82.78
CA SER A 28 22.69 -37.91 -81.32
C SER A 28 22.64 -36.47 -80.78
N ARG A 29 21.71 -36.29 -79.83
CA ARG A 29 21.28 -35.00 -79.24
C ARG A 29 22.22 -34.56 -78.11
N CYS A 30 22.24 -33.25 -77.81
CA CYS A 30 22.91 -32.69 -76.63
C CYS A 30 22.41 -33.32 -75.31
N THR A 31 23.35 -33.66 -74.42
CA THR A 31 23.11 -34.34 -73.12
C THR A 31 22.16 -33.56 -72.20
N HIS A 32 22.20 -32.23 -72.21
CA HIS A 32 21.34 -31.39 -71.39
C HIS A 32 19.86 -31.49 -71.78
N CYS A 33 19.56 -31.52 -73.09
CA CYS A 33 18.19 -31.66 -73.60
C CYS A 33 17.63 -33.09 -73.39
N SER A 34 18.50 -34.10 -73.46
CA SER A 34 18.12 -35.49 -73.17
C SER A 34 17.74 -35.70 -71.69
N TYR A 35 18.53 -35.12 -70.77
CA TYR A 35 18.30 -35.24 -69.34
C TYR A 35 16.99 -34.55 -68.89
N LYS A 36 16.69 -33.37 -69.46
CA LYS A 36 15.48 -32.61 -69.12
C LYS A 36 14.20 -33.30 -69.59
N ASN A 37 14.22 -34.01 -70.73
CA ASN A 37 13.06 -34.75 -71.22
C ASN A 37 12.78 -36.02 -70.39
N LYS A 38 13.83 -36.66 -69.86
CA LYS A 38 13.72 -37.80 -68.93
C LYS A 38 13.15 -37.39 -67.55
N TYR A 39 13.30 -36.12 -67.18
CA TYR A 39 12.74 -35.55 -65.95
C TYR A 39 11.26 -35.14 -66.11
N LEU A 40 10.89 -34.61 -67.28
CA LEU A 40 9.50 -34.25 -67.60
C LEU A 40 8.60 -35.49 -67.82
N SER A 41 9.14 -36.61 -68.30
CA SER A 41 8.36 -37.86 -68.41
C SER A 41 8.09 -38.53 -67.05
N LYS A 42 8.94 -38.31 -66.03
CA LYS A 42 8.76 -38.83 -64.66
C LYS A 42 7.78 -38.03 -63.80
N THR A 43 7.42 -36.81 -64.17
CA THR A 43 6.55 -35.93 -63.36
C THR A 43 5.04 -36.08 -63.64
N LYS A 44 4.62 -36.99 -64.52
CA LYS A 44 3.19 -37.26 -64.79
C LYS A 44 2.50 -38.26 -63.84
N PHE A 45 3.19 -38.80 -62.84
CA PHE A 45 2.56 -39.68 -61.83
C PHE A 45 2.75 -39.15 -60.42
N VAL A 46 1.86 -38.24 -59.99
CA VAL A 46 1.58 -38.08 -58.55
C VAL A 46 0.82 -39.33 -58.12
N PRO A 47 1.31 -40.14 -57.17
CA PRO A 47 0.58 -41.32 -56.73
C PRO A 47 -0.76 -40.89 -56.14
N VAL A 48 -1.85 -41.42 -56.69
CA VAL A 48 -3.26 -41.11 -56.34
C VAL A 48 -3.54 -41.17 -54.83
N LYS A 49 -2.71 -41.88 -54.04
CA LYS A 49 -2.79 -41.92 -52.56
C LYS A 49 -2.40 -40.59 -51.88
N LEU A 50 -1.36 -39.88 -52.36
CA LEU A 50 -0.90 -38.61 -51.76
C LEU A 50 -1.83 -37.44 -52.10
N SER A 51 -2.38 -37.41 -53.32
CA SER A 51 -3.40 -36.40 -53.67
C SER A 51 -4.70 -36.62 -52.89
N LYS A 52 -5.13 -37.88 -52.68
CA LYS A 52 -6.28 -38.21 -51.82
C LYS A 52 -6.07 -37.79 -50.36
N LEU A 53 -4.86 -37.94 -49.81
CA LEU A 53 -4.51 -37.50 -48.45
C LEU A 53 -4.48 -35.97 -48.32
N TYR A 54 -3.90 -35.28 -49.29
CA TYR A 54 -3.88 -33.82 -49.34
C TYR A 54 -5.29 -33.25 -49.50
N ASN A 55 -6.11 -33.87 -50.37
CA ASN A 55 -7.52 -33.53 -50.53
C ASN A 55 -8.33 -33.81 -49.27
N LYS A 56 -8.10 -34.91 -48.56
CA LYS A 56 -8.74 -35.18 -47.25
C LYS A 56 -8.37 -34.11 -46.21
N LYS A 57 -7.09 -33.75 -46.07
CA LYS A 57 -6.64 -32.69 -45.15
C LYS A 57 -7.20 -31.31 -45.54
N ALA A 58 -7.19 -30.98 -46.83
CA ALA A 58 -7.78 -29.73 -47.34
C ALA A 58 -9.30 -29.69 -47.12
N GLN A 59 -10.00 -30.82 -47.27
CA GLN A 59 -11.43 -30.93 -47.02
C GLN A 59 -11.74 -30.84 -45.51
N GLN A 60 -10.89 -31.42 -44.65
CA GLN A 60 -11.00 -31.27 -43.20
C GLN A 60 -10.76 -29.82 -42.76
N ALA A 61 -9.75 -29.14 -43.31
CA ALA A 61 -9.50 -27.72 -43.07
C ALA A 61 -10.66 -26.84 -43.54
N ARG A 62 -11.25 -27.13 -44.72
CA ARG A 62 -12.46 -26.45 -45.22
C ARG A 62 -13.67 -26.69 -44.31
N ARG A 63 -13.88 -27.91 -43.82
CA ARG A 63 -14.97 -28.23 -42.86
C ARG A 63 -14.79 -27.51 -41.53
N LEU A 64 -13.57 -27.47 -40.99
CA LEU A 64 -13.22 -26.72 -39.78
C LEU A 64 -13.42 -25.21 -39.98
N SER A 65 -12.94 -24.65 -41.09
CA SER A 65 -13.15 -23.24 -41.45
C SER A 65 -14.63 -22.90 -41.57
N LYS A 66 -15.43 -23.77 -42.21
CA LYS A 66 -16.89 -23.61 -42.31
C LYS A 66 -17.57 -23.66 -40.94
N ARG A 67 -17.17 -24.58 -40.04
CA ARG A 67 -17.65 -24.62 -38.64
C ARG A 67 -17.28 -23.37 -37.87
N VAL A 68 -16.04 -22.88 -37.99
CA VAL A 68 -15.60 -21.62 -37.36
C VAL A 68 -16.41 -20.44 -37.88
N ASN A 69 -16.69 -20.38 -39.19
CA ASN A 69 -17.52 -19.33 -39.76
C ASN A 69 -18.97 -19.40 -39.29
N ILE A 70 -19.56 -20.59 -39.19
CA ILE A 70 -20.91 -20.79 -38.62
C ILE A 70 -20.95 -20.38 -37.14
N MET A 71 -19.94 -20.76 -36.36
CA MET A 71 -19.84 -20.33 -34.95
C MET A 71 -19.66 -18.81 -34.83
N LYS A 72 -18.86 -18.19 -35.70
CA LYS A 72 -18.72 -16.72 -35.75
C LYS A 72 -20.04 -16.05 -36.13
N THR A 73 -20.78 -16.55 -37.12
CA THR A 73 -22.09 -15.99 -37.49
C THR A 73 -23.11 -16.18 -36.38
N ASN A 74 -23.10 -17.31 -35.67
CA ASN A 74 -23.95 -17.55 -34.51
C ASN A 74 -23.60 -16.64 -33.33
N ILE A 75 -22.30 -16.40 -33.07
CA ILE A 75 -21.88 -15.42 -32.06
C ILE A 75 -22.33 -14.01 -32.45
N ILE A 76 -22.24 -13.63 -33.73
CA ILE A 76 -22.68 -12.32 -34.21
C ILE A 76 -24.21 -12.19 -34.13
N SER A 77 -24.97 -13.24 -34.49
CA SER A 77 -26.43 -13.23 -34.41
C SER A 77 -26.91 -13.19 -32.95
N LEU A 78 -26.27 -13.95 -32.05
CA LEU A 78 -26.49 -13.87 -30.61
C LEU A 78 -26.14 -12.48 -30.07
N LYS A 79 -24.97 -11.92 -30.42
CA LYS A 79 -24.63 -10.54 -30.02
C LYS A 79 -25.66 -9.51 -30.50
N LYS A 80 -26.21 -9.68 -31.72
CA LYS A 80 -27.29 -8.83 -32.27
C LYS A 80 -28.64 -9.04 -31.58
N SER A 81 -28.98 -10.27 -31.15
CA SER A 81 -30.21 -10.51 -30.38
C SER A 81 -30.08 -9.96 -28.97
N PHE A 82 -28.89 -10.06 -28.35
CA PHE A 82 -28.60 -9.46 -27.06
C PHE A 82 -28.54 -7.93 -27.11
N SER A 83 -28.06 -7.30 -28.19
CA SER A 83 -28.12 -5.84 -28.34
C SER A 83 -29.54 -5.30 -28.54
N LYS A 84 -30.49 -6.17 -28.92
CA LYS A 84 -31.93 -5.83 -29.04
C LYS A 84 -32.71 -6.00 -27.73
N LEU A 85 -32.15 -6.63 -26.70
CA LEU A 85 -32.71 -6.60 -25.35
C LEU A 85 -32.57 -5.16 -24.83
N LYS A 86 -33.66 -4.39 -24.86
CA LYS A 86 -33.70 -3.04 -24.29
C LYS A 86 -33.21 -3.09 -22.84
N GLU A 87 -32.33 -2.17 -22.46
CA GLU A 87 -31.83 -1.98 -21.09
C GLU A 87 -32.98 -1.99 -20.06
N GLU A 88 -34.16 -1.51 -20.45
CA GLU A 88 -35.41 -1.51 -19.69
C GLU A 88 -35.89 -2.91 -19.26
N LYS A 89 -35.88 -3.90 -20.15
CA LYS A 89 -36.31 -5.28 -19.80
C LYS A 89 -35.34 -5.94 -18.83
N VAL A 90 -34.04 -5.71 -19.01
CA VAL A 90 -32.99 -6.21 -18.12
C VAL A 90 -33.09 -5.54 -16.75
N ASN A 91 -33.32 -4.23 -16.70
CA ASN A 91 -33.52 -3.50 -15.45
C ASN A 91 -34.77 -4.01 -14.71
N CYS A 92 -35.88 -4.28 -15.39
CA CYS A 92 -37.08 -4.85 -14.76
C CYS A 92 -36.85 -6.26 -14.19
N LEU A 93 -36.11 -7.12 -14.89
CA LEU A 93 -35.79 -8.49 -14.42
C LEU A 93 -34.82 -8.54 -13.23
N ILE A 94 -34.10 -7.45 -12.99
CA ILE A 94 -33.03 -7.37 -12.00
C ILE A 94 -33.46 -6.57 -10.75
N LYS A 95 -34.62 -5.91 -10.76
CA LYS A 95 -35.10 -5.05 -9.67
C LYS A 95 -35.10 -5.73 -8.31
N ASP A 96 -35.43 -7.02 -8.27
CA ASP A 96 -35.55 -7.78 -7.02
C ASP A 96 -34.20 -8.26 -6.46
N LEU A 97 -33.11 -8.12 -7.23
CA LEU A 97 -31.77 -8.52 -6.79
C LEU A 97 -31.11 -7.41 -5.97
N PRO A 98 -30.22 -7.75 -5.02
CA PRO A 98 -29.38 -6.77 -4.33
C PRO A 98 -28.57 -5.89 -5.29
N GLU A 99 -28.40 -4.60 -5.00
CA GLU A 99 -27.75 -3.59 -5.87
C GLU A 99 -26.42 -4.07 -6.48
N LYS A 100 -25.57 -4.73 -5.68
CA LYS A 100 -24.27 -5.24 -6.14
C LYS A 100 -24.41 -6.34 -7.19
N GLN A 101 -25.42 -7.19 -7.05
CA GLN A 101 -25.72 -8.23 -8.03
C GLN A 101 -26.30 -7.59 -9.29
N GLN A 102 -27.15 -6.57 -9.13
CA GLN A 102 -27.66 -5.81 -10.27
C GLN A 102 -26.51 -5.22 -11.09
N GLU A 103 -25.54 -4.61 -10.42
CA GLU A 103 -24.39 -4.00 -11.08
C GLU A 103 -23.48 -5.03 -11.76
N ALA A 104 -23.21 -6.17 -11.11
CA ALA A 104 -22.46 -7.27 -11.71
C ALA A 104 -23.11 -7.77 -13.00
N ILE A 105 -24.43 -7.98 -12.97
CA ILE A 105 -25.19 -8.48 -14.13
C ILE A 105 -25.23 -7.45 -15.25
N LYS A 106 -25.49 -6.16 -14.93
CA LYS A 106 -25.40 -5.06 -15.91
C LYS A 106 -24.04 -5.01 -16.58
N MET A 107 -22.96 -5.26 -15.84
CA MET A 107 -21.62 -5.33 -16.40
C MET A 107 -21.40 -6.55 -17.29
N CYS A 108 -21.98 -7.70 -16.96
CA CYS A 108 -21.97 -8.88 -17.84
C CYS A 108 -22.67 -8.59 -19.18
N PHE A 109 -23.85 -7.95 -19.15
CA PHE A 109 -24.55 -7.54 -20.36
C PHE A 109 -23.73 -6.55 -21.20
N LYS A 110 -23.12 -5.54 -20.56
CA LYS A 110 -22.23 -4.58 -21.24
C LYS A 110 -21.03 -5.27 -21.88
N ALA A 111 -20.38 -6.20 -21.19
CA ALA A 111 -19.25 -6.96 -21.73
C ALA A 111 -19.66 -7.84 -22.92
N CYS A 112 -20.85 -8.46 -22.87
CA CYS A 112 -21.39 -9.26 -23.98
C CYS A 112 -21.73 -8.40 -25.21
N SER A 113 -22.27 -7.20 -24.99
CA SER A 113 -22.64 -6.26 -26.07
C SER A 113 -21.44 -5.63 -26.78
N ALA A 114 -20.24 -5.69 -26.18
CA ALA A 114 -19.04 -5.10 -26.76
C ALA A 114 -18.56 -5.88 -28.01
N GLN A 115 -18.12 -5.13 -29.03
CA GLN A 115 -17.59 -5.69 -30.28
C GLN A 115 -16.29 -6.48 -30.04
N SER A 116 -15.47 -6.06 -29.07
CA SER A 116 -14.23 -6.74 -28.66
C SER A 116 -14.18 -6.93 -27.14
N GLY A 117 -13.33 -7.85 -26.66
CA GLY A 117 -13.06 -8.00 -25.22
C GLY A 117 -12.26 -6.84 -24.61
N HIS A 118 -11.89 -5.84 -25.42
CA HIS A 118 -11.16 -4.65 -25.02
C HIS A 118 -12.07 -3.41 -25.14
N GLY A 119 -11.84 -2.41 -24.28
CA GLY A 119 -12.57 -1.13 -24.34
C GLY A 119 -13.92 -1.10 -23.62
N VAL A 120 -14.27 -2.13 -22.83
CA VAL A 120 -15.47 -2.11 -21.98
C VAL A 120 -15.32 -0.99 -20.94
N ARG A 121 -16.28 -0.05 -20.91
CA ARG A 121 -16.35 1.01 -19.89
C ARG A 121 -17.05 0.48 -18.65
N TYR A 122 -16.35 0.47 -17.53
CA TYR A 122 -16.89 0.09 -16.22
C TYR A 122 -17.55 1.30 -15.54
N THR A 123 -18.62 1.04 -14.80
CA THR A 123 -19.20 2.02 -13.86
C THR A 123 -18.23 2.25 -12.70
N THR A 124 -18.28 3.45 -12.10
CA THR A 124 -17.42 3.80 -10.96
C THR A 124 -17.64 2.85 -9.79
N ASN A 125 -18.90 2.58 -9.43
CA ASN A 125 -19.26 1.71 -8.31
C ASN A 125 -18.73 0.29 -8.50
N TRP A 126 -18.87 -0.29 -9.69
CA TRP A 126 -18.27 -1.59 -10.02
C TRP A 126 -16.76 -1.61 -9.91
N VAL A 127 -16.07 -0.55 -10.36
CA VAL A 127 -14.61 -0.46 -10.20
C VAL A 127 -14.23 -0.44 -8.72
N TYR A 128 -14.95 0.30 -7.87
CA TYR A 128 -14.68 0.32 -6.43
C TYR A 128 -14.93 -1.04 -5.77
N GLU A 129 -16.03 -1.72 -6.10
CA GLU A 129 -16.26 -3.10 -5.66
C GLU A 129 -15.14 -4.04 -6.12
N CYS A 130 -14.64 -3.89 -7.35
CA CYS A 130 -13.50 -4.67 -7.85
C CYS A 130 -12.19 -4.37 -7.10
N ILE A 131 -11.96 -3.11 -6.73
CA ILE A 131 -10.83 -2.72 -5.88
C ILE A 131 -10.92 -3.42 -4.53
N LEU A 132 -12.11 -3.47 -3.93
CA LEU A 132 -12.35 -4.11 -2.64
C LEU A 132 -12.19 -5.63 -2.70
N MET A 133 -12.73 -6.26 -3.74
CA MET A 133 -12.52 -7.70 -4.01
C MET A 133 -11.02 -8.01 -4.11
N LYS A 134 -10.27 -7.15 -4.81
CA LYS A 134 -8.81 -7.28 -4.92
C LYS A 134 -8.11 -7.08 -3.58
N ILE A 135 -8.51 -6.13 -2.73
CA ILE A 135 -7.93 -5.95 -1.39
C ILE A 135 -8.13 -7.20 -0.55
N LYS A 136 -9.35 -7.75 -0.53
CA LYS A 136 -9.68 -8.93 0.28
C LYS A 136 -8.95 -10.19 -0.19
N SER A 137 -8.85 -10.39 -1.49
CA SER A 137 -8.14 -11.53 -2.05
C SER A 137 -7.54 -11.20 -3.42
N PRO A 138 -6.27 -10.73 -3.45
CA PRO A 138 -5.59 -10.42 -4.71
C PRO A 138 -5.47 -11.65 -5.61
N ALA A 139 -5.23 -12.83 -5.02
CA ALA A 139 -5.08 -14.09 -5.73
C ALA A 139 -6.39 -14.54 -6.38
N LEU A 140 -7.50 -14.51 -5.64
CA LEU A 140 -8.81 -14.85 -6.19
C LEU A 140 -9.22 -13.86 -7.28
N TYR A 141 -9.01 -12.57 -7.06
CA TYR A 141 -9.30 -11.54 -8.07
C TYR A 141 -8.52 -11.80 -9.36
N GLN A 142 -7.23 -12.11 -9.27
CA GLN A 142 -6.41 -12.45 -10.43
C GLN A 142 -6.90 -13.71 -11.13
N LYS A 143 -7.29 -14.75 -10.38
CA LYS A 143 -7.87 -15.98 -10.95
C LYS A 143 -9.15 -15.68 -11.71
N MET A 144 -10.11 -15.00 -11.07
CA MET A 144 -11.39 -14.61 -11.69
C MET A 144 -11.20 -13.76 -12.95
N TYR A 145 -10.23 -12.84 -12.93
CA TYR A 145 -9.88 -12.01 -14.09
C TYR A 145 -9.26 -12.85 -15.23
N ARG A 146 -8.31 -13.74 -14.92
CA ARG A 146 -7.61 -14.57 -15.93
C ARG A 146 -8.55 -15.60 -16.57
N GLU A 147 -9.38 -16.24 -15.74
CA GLU A 147 -10.36 -17.24 -16.17
C GLU A 147 -11.63 -16.62 -16.76
N LYS A 148 -11.74 -15.28 -16.76
CA LYS A 148 -12.87 -14.51 -17.29
C LYS A 148 -14.22 -14.93 -16.69
N ILE A 149 -14.22 -15.27 -15.39
CA ILE A 149 -15.43 -15.64 -14.65
C ILE A 149 -16.41 -14.45 -14.59
N LEU A 150 -15.88 -13.24 -14.41
CA LEU A 150 -16.63 -11.99 -14.40
C LEU A 150 -15.93 -10.92 -15.26
N PRO A 151 -16.66 -9.91 -15.76
CA PRO A 151 -16.10 -8.76 -16.45
C PRO A 151 -15.39 -7.86 -15.44
N LEU A 152 -14.18 -8.24 -15.06
CA LEU A 152 -13.36 -7.53 -14.08
C LEU A 152 -12.37 -6.59 -14.77
N PRO A 153 -12.16 -5.36 -14.25
CA PRO A 153 -11.12 -4.46 -14.73
C PRO A 153 -9.71 -5.01 -14.46
N SER A 154 -8.78 -4.68 -15.36
CA SER A 154 -7.38 -5.06 -15.18
C SER A 154 -6.77 -4.39 -13.93
N THR A 155 -5.71 -5.01 -13.39
CA THR A 155 -4.98 -4.45 -12.23
C THR A 155 -4.45 -3.04 -12.50
N VAL A 156 -4.03 -2.76 -13.73
CA VAL A 156 -3.59 -1.43 -14.18
C VAL A 156 -4.75 -0.43 -14.16
N THR A 157 -5.94 -0.85 -14.59
CA THR A 157 -7.15 0.00 -14.55
C THR A 157 -7.50 0.34 -13.11
N LEU A 158 -7.52 -0.66 -12.21
CA LEU A 158 -7.75 -0.43 -10.78
C LEU A 158 -6.73 0.53 -10.18
N GLN A 159 -5.44 0.37 -10.49
CA GLN A 159 -4.39 1.28 -10.04
C GLN A 159 -4.59 2.70 -10.55
N ARG A 160 -5.10 2.91 -11.76
CA ARG A 160 -5.43 4.26 -12.26
C ARG A 160 -6.53 4.92 -11.43
N TYR A 161 -7.54 4.17 -11.00
CA TYR A 161 -8.59 4.69 -10.12
C TYR A 161 -8.07 4.95 -8.71
N ILE A 162 -7.25 4.06 -8.14
CA ILE A 162 -6.60 4.29 -6.85
C ILE A 162 -5.69 5.52 -6.90
N LYS A 163 -4.95 5.74 -8.00
CA LYS A 163 -4.11 6.94 -8.19
C LYS A 163 -4.90 8.25 -8.26
N LYS A 164 -6.21 8.21 -8.56
CA LYS A 164 -7.07 9.39 -8.51
C LYS A 164 -7.41 9.79 -7.06
N LEU A 165 -7.38 8.84 -6.12
CA LEU A 165 -7.49 9.16 -4.70
C LEU A 165 -6.22 9.91 -4.32
N LYS A 166 -6.35 11.20 -3.99
CA LYS A 166 -5.23 12.00 -3.52
C LYS A 166 -4.77 11.43 -2.17
N PRO A 167 -3.55 10.87 -2.09
CA PRO A 167 -3.01 10.43 -0.81
C PRO A 167 -2.69 11.67 0.03
N ALA A 168 -3.21 11.75 1.24
CA ALA A 168 -2.86 12.79 2.18
C ALA A 168 -2.96 12.25 3.60
N TYR A 169 -1.95 12.57 4.41
CA TYR A 169 -1.97 12.38 5.85
C TYR A 169 -2.79 13.50 6.51
N GLY A 170 -3.13 13.33 7.77
CA GLY A 170 -3.96 14.26 8.52
C GLY A 170 -5.40 13.81 8.75
N PHE A 171 -6.13 14.69 9.43
CA PHE A 171 -7.57 14.62 9.60
C PHE A 171 -8.26 15.23 8.37
N HIS A 172 -9.05 14.43 7.67
CA HIS A 172 -9.72 14.87 6.44
C HIS A 172 -11.11 15.42 6.73
N THR A 173 -11.35 16.69 6.44
CA THR A 173 -12.67 17.34 6.65
C THR A 173 -13.82 16.55 6.00
N SER A 174 -13.59 16.00 4.80
CA SER A 174 -14.57 15.17 4.09
C SER A 174 -15.04 13.96 4.92
N THR A 175 -14.12 13.36 5.70
CA THR A 175 -14.43 12.19 6.53
C THR A 175 -15.35 12.58 7.68
N PHE A 176 -15.13 13.74 8.29
CA PHE A 176 -15.95 14.25 9.40
C PHE A 176 -17.32 14.77 8.94
N GLN A 177 -17.42 15.37 7.77
CA GLN A 177 -18.72 15.76 7.16
C GLN A 177 -19.61 14.53 6.94
N MET A 178 -19.05 13.44 6.44
CA MET A 178 -19.80 12.19 6.27
C MET A 178 -20.16 11.52 7.58
N LEU A 179 -19.28 11.61 8.57
CA LEU A 179 -19.59 11.15 9.92
C LEU A 179 -20.77 11.95 10.49
N GLU A 180 -20.85 13.25 10.24
CA GLU A 180 -22.00 14.07 10.63
C GLU A 180 -23.30 13.64 9.95
N GLU A 181 -23.28 13.36 8.64
CA GLU A 181 -24.46 12.80 7.94
C GLU A 181 -24.86 11.43 8.49
N LYS A 182 -23.86 10.59 8.81
CA LYS A 182 -24.08 9.27 9.37
C LYS A 182 -24.67 9.35 10.78
N SER A 183 -24.22 10.30 11.61
CA SER A 183 -24.70 10.42 12.98
C SER A 183 -26.18 10.76 13.04
N LYS A 184 -26.71 11.56 12.09
CA LYS A 184 -28.14 11.88 11.96
C LYS A 184 -29.03 10.64 11.85
N ASN A 185 -28.52 9.57 11.22
CA ASN A 185 -29.26 8.31 10.99
C ASN A 185 -29.01 7.22 12.03
N ILE A 186 -28.10 7.44 12.98
CA ILE A 186 -27.72 6.45 14.02
C ILE A 186 -28.39 6.81 15.34
N LYS A 187 -28.87 5.80 16.07
CA LYS A 187 -29.46 5.98 17.42
C LYS A 187 -28.43 6.58 18.39
N SER A 188 -28.87 7.41 19.33
CA SER A 188 -27.97 8.09 20.27
C SER A 188 -26.99 7.13 20.96
N ALA A 189 -27.47 5.99 21.48
CA ALA A 189 -26.62 4.99 22.15
C ALA A 189 -25.47 4.47 21.27
N GLU A 190 -25.71 4.25 19.97
CA GLU A 190 -24.70 3.77 19.02
C GLU A 190 -23.66 4.84 18.64
N ARG A 191 -23.84 6.08 19.10
CA ARG A 191 -22.89 7.18 18.90
C ARG A 191 -21.83 7.25 20.00
N HIS A 192 -21.91 6.43 21.04
CA HIS A 192 -20.93 6.40 22.15
C HIS A 192 -19.81 5.38 21.86
N GLY A 193 -18.56 5.79 22.07
CA GLY A 193 -17.41 4.96 21.74
C GLY A 193 -16.07 5.46 22.26
N CYS A 194 -15.01 4.82 21.77
CA CYS A 194 -13.63 5.07 22.14
C CYS A 194 -12.78 5.49 20.94
N LEU A 195 -11.68 6.18 21.24
CA LEU A 195 -10.63 6.52 20.30
C LEU A 195 -9.45 5.55 20.48
N LEU A 196 -9.12 4.82 19.42
CA LEU A 196 -7.99 3.90 19.35
C LEU A 196 -6.85 4.54 18.57
N LEU A 197 -5.62 4.33 19.04
CA LEU A 197 -4.41 4.84 18.39
C LEU A 197 -3.27 3.84 18.52
N ASP A 198 -2.66 3.53 17.39
CA ASP A 198 -1.53 2.62 17.29
C ASP A 198 -0.72 2.94 16.02
N GLU A 199 0.49 2.42 15.97
CA GLU A 199 1.52 2.77 14.99
C GLU A 199 1.92 1.53 14.18
N MET A 200 1.90 1.65 12.85
CA MET A 200 2.36 0.59 11.95
C MET A 200 3.69 0.96 11.32
N SER A 201 4.71 0.11 11.51
CA SER A 201 6.01 0.29 10.84
C SER A 201 5.91 0.13 9.31
N LEU A 202 6.53 1.08 8.60
CA LEU A 202 6.58 1.22 7.14
C LEU A 202 8.01 1.06 6.61
N SER A 203 8.13 0.87 5.29
CA SER A 203 9.40 0.93 4.57
C SER A 203 9.72 2.37 4.19
N PRO A 204 10.70 3.04 4.83
CA PRO A 204 10.94 4.46 4.60
C PRO A 204 11.42 4.69 3.19
N SER A 205 10.75 5.60 2.50
CA SER A 205 11.09 5.98 1.14
C SER A 205 10.39 7.29 0.79
N VAL A 206 11.01 8.03 -0.11
CA VAL A 206 10.47 9.27 -0.66
C VAL A 206 10.00 9.09 -2.09
N THR A 207 8.97 9.83 -2.48
CA THR A 207 8.55 9.91 -3.88
C THR A 207 8.20 11.32 -4.27
N PHE A 208 8.71 11.76 -5.41
CA PHE A 208 8.34 13.06 -5.95
C PHE A 208 6.92 13.05 -6.53
N ASN A 209 6.10 14.01 -6.12
CA ASN A 209 4.71 14.14 -6.53
C ASN A 209 4.56 15.28 -7.54
N LYS A 210 4.41 14.91 -8.82
CA LYS A 210 4.23 15.87 -9.94
C LYS A 210 3.02 16.81 -9.79
N SER A 211 2.06 16.47 -8.93
CA SER A 211 0.83 17.27 -8.77
C SER A 211 1.01 18.37 -7.73
N THR A 212 1.74 18.09 -6.65
CA THR A 212 2.02 19.04 -5.56
C THR A 212 3.40 19.68 -5.71
N LEU A 213 4.26 19.13 -6.57
CA LEU A 213 5.66 19.49 -6.78
C LEU A 213 6.55 19.30 -5.54
N ASN A 214 6.06 18.55 -4.55
CA ASN A 214 6.81 18.26 -3.33
C ASN A 214 7.33 16.82 -3.31
N VAL A 215 8.27 16.57 -2.40
CA VAL A 215 8.71 15.23 -2.02
C VAL A 215 7.79 14.68 -0.92
N ASP A 216 7.05 13.61 -1.24
CA ASP A 216 6.23 12.87 -0.28
C ASP A 216 7.07 11.77 0.41
N GLY A 217 6.70 11.35 1.62
CA GLY A 217 7.36 10.26 2.37
C GLY A 217 8.31 10.74 3.49
N LEU A 218 8.36 12.05 3.72
CA LEU A 218 8.95 12.68 4.90
C LEU A 218 7.92 12.76 6.04
N VAL A 219 8.37 12.96 7.29
CA VAL A 219 7.48 13.08 8.46
C VAL A 219 6.37 14.10 8.20
N ASP A 220 5.13 13.70 8.47
CA ASP A 220 3.92 14.49 8.30
C ASP A 220 2.96 14.20 9.47
N LEU A 221 3.09 15.01 10.52
CA LEU A 221 2.20 15.04 11.68
C LEU A 221 1.20 16.21 11.57
N GLY A 222 0.93 16.67 10.34
CA GLY A 222 0.12 17.86 10.07
C GLY A 222 0.77 19.14 10.60
N LYS A 223 -0.06 20.07 11.09
CA LYS A 223 0.37 21.36 11.66
C LYS A 223 1.23 21.26 12.93
N TYR A 224 1.35 20.06 13.52
CA TYR A 224 2.15 19.82 14.71
C TYR A 224 3.47 19.12 14.41
N THR A 225 3.86 19.02 13.13
CA THR A 225 5.15 18.46 12.74
C THR A 225 6.29 19.30 13.34
N PRO A 226 7.17 18.72 14.18
CA PRO A 226 8.31 19.46 14.71
C PRO A 226 9.28 19.83 13.60
N GLU A 227 9.81 21.06 13.62
CA GLU A 227 10.76 21.56 12.61
C GLU A 227 11.99 20.65 12.45
N GLN A 228 12.49 20.09 13.56
CA GLN A 228 13.65 19.19 13.51
C GLN A 228 13.36 17.87 12.76
N GLN A 229 12.09 17.47 12.64
CA GLN A 229 11.66 16.22 12.03
C GLN A 229 11.14 16.36 10.60
N GLU A 230 10.83 17.58 10.14
CA GLU A 230 10.15 17.82 8.85
C GLU A 230 10.86 17.20 7.65
N ASN A 231 12.20 17.17 7.68
CA ASN A 231 13.03 16.63 6.60
C ASN A 231 13.52 15.20 6.86
N GLU A 232 12.98 14.53 7.87
CA GLU A 232 13.33 13.15 8.17
C GLU A 232 12.40 12.16 7.45
N LEU A 233 12.92 10.96 7.17
CA LEU A 233 12.13 9.92 6.53
C LEU A 233 11.11 9.34 7.50
N GLY A 234 9.84 9.34 7.07
CA GLY A 234 8.77 8.66 7.80
C GLY A 234 8.94 7.14 7.75
N ASP A 235 8.83 6.49 8.91
CA ASP A 235 8.98 5.05 9.04
C ASP A 235 7.87 4.37 9.85
N HIS A 236 6.94 5.14 10.42
CA HIS A 236 5.74 4.62 11.08
C HIS A 236 4.51 5.41 10.64
N ALA A 237 3.39 4.72 10.48
CA ALA A 237 2.09 5.33 10.28
C ALA A 237 1.29 5.28 11.59
N LEU A 238 1.07 6.44 12.20
CA LEU A 238 0.17 6.61 13.34
C LEU A 238 -1.26 6.70 12.83
N VAL A 239 -2.14 5.81 13.28
CA VAL A 239 -3.55 5.78 12.84
C VAL A 239 -4.50 6.01 14.00
N PHE A 240 -5.46 6.90 13.78
CA PHE A 240 -6.56 7.15 14.69
C PHE A 240 -7.81 6.44 14.17
N MET A 241 -8.46 5.67 15.05
CA MET A 241 -9.68 4.94 14.74
C MET A 241 -10.74 5.16 15.81
N TYR A 242 -11.96 5.46 15.39
CA TYR A 242 -13.13 5.50 16.25
C TYR A 242 -13.82 4.13 16.27
N GLN A 243 -14.10 3.64 17.47
CA GLN A 243 -14.83 2.40 17.68
C GLN A 243 -16.03 2.62 18.62
N PRO A 244 -17.27 2.42 18.15
CA PRO A 244 -18.45 2.51 18.99
C PRO A 244 -18.57 1.28 19.90
N TYR A 245 -19.12 1.49 21.10
CA TYR A 245 -19.42 0.40 22.04
C TYR A 245 -20.59 -0.46 21.56
N GLN A 246 -21.50 0.13 20.79
CA GLN A 246 -22.62 -0.56 20.18
C GLN A 246 -22.56 -0.45 18.66
N GLY A 247 -22.91 -1.53 17.97
CA GLY A 247 -22.94 -1.57 16.51
C GLY A 247 -21.72 -2.27 15.89
N PRO A 248 -21.82 -2.69 14.62
CA PRO A 248 -20.79 -3.51 13.95
C PRO A 248 -19.76 -2.69 13.15
N TRP A 249 -19.80 -1.36 13.23
CA TRP A 249 -18.97 -0.49 12.41
C TRP A 249 -17.77 0.04 13.19
N ILE A 250 -16.71 0.38 12.47
CA ILE A 250 -15.49 1.04 12.95
C ILE A 250 -15.06 2.04 11.88
N GLN A 251 -14.35 3.09 12.25
CA GLN A 251 -13.92 4.10 11.30
C GLN A 251 -12.50 4.59 11.58
N ALA A 252 -11.61 4.45 10.61
CA ALA A 252 -10.35 5.17 10.63
C ALA A 252 -10.62 6.66 10.30
N ILE A 253 -10.20 7.57 11.19
CA ILE A 253 -10.54 9.00 11.11
C ILE A 253 -9.35 9.88 10.70
N GLY A 254 -8.12 9.43 11.00
CA GLY A 254 -6.90 10.13 10.59
C GLY A 254 -5.72 9.17 10.51
N ALA A 255 -4.73 9.54 9.71
CA ALA A 255 -3.44 8.86 9.67
C ALA A 255 -2.33 9.89 9.49
N PHE A 256 -1.22 9.68 10.19
CA PHE A 256 -0.06 10.57 10.20
C PHE A 256 1.20 9.75 9.96
N LEU A 257 2.23 10.40 9.42
CA LEU A 257 3.52 9.76 9.13
C LEU A 257 4.56 10.27 10.14
N SER A 258 5.04 9.39 11.00
CA SER A 258 6.04 9.70 12.02
C SER A 258 7.38 9.03 11.72
N LYS A 259 8.42 9.51 12.39
CA LYS A 259 9.69 8.78 12.53
C LYS A 259 9.77 8.19 13.93
N GLY A 260 9.73 6.88 14.02
CA GLY A 260 9.52 6.15 15.26
C GLY A 260 8.16 6.46 15.87
N ALA A 261 8.12 6.39 17.20
CA ALA A 261 6.97 6.81 17.97
C ALA A 261 6.75 8.32 17.88
N ALA A 262 5.49 8.74 17.79
CA ALA A 262 5.18 10.17 17.76
C ALA A 262 5.57 10.85 19.11
N PRO A 263 6.09 12.09 19.08
CA PRO A 263 6.39 12.83 20.30
C PRO A 263 5.15 13.03 21.17
N ASN A 264 5.32 12.94 22.49
CA ASN A 264 4.21 12.94 23.46
C ASN A 264 3.32 14.19 23.34
N GLU A 265 3.92 15.38 23.19
CA GLU A 265 3.21 16.65 23.05
C GLU A 265 2.40 16.73 21.75
N VAL A 266 2.97 16.21 20.65
CA VAL A 266 2.28 16.15 19.36
C VAL A 266 1.11 15.18 19.44
N LEU A 267 1.32 14.02 20.07
CA LEU A 267 0.27 13.03 20.26
C LEU A 267 -0.89 13.59 21.10
N GLN A 268 -0.60 14.35 22.17
CA GLN A 268 -1.63 15.05 22.96
C GLN A 268 -2.46 15.99 22.09
N LYS A 269 -1.82 16.86 21.30
CA LYS A 269 -2.51 17.80 20.41
C LYS A 269 -3.38 17.09 19.37
N LEU A 270 -2.87 16.01 18.77
CA LEU A 270 -3.61 15.19 17.81
C LEU A 270 -4.82 14.49 18.43
N ILE A 271 -4.70 14.00 19.68
CA ILE A 271 -5.82 13.38 20.41
C ILE A 271 -6.92 14.40 20.68
N VAL A 272 -6.56 15.57 21.19
CA VAL A 272 -7.54 16.64 21.47
C VAL A 272 -8.26 17.05 20.18
N GLU A 273 -7.52 17.23 19.09
CA GLU A 273 -8.12 17.56 17.78
C GLU A 273 -9.05 16.44 17.26
N ALA A 274 -8.64 15.18 17.37
CA ALA A 274 -9.47 14.03 16.98
C ALA A 274 -10.80 13.99 17.76
N VAL A 275 -10.74 14.21 19.08
CA VAL A 275 -11.93 14.23 19.95
C VAL A 275 -12.84 15.39 19.57
N ILE A 276 -12.30 16.60 19.39
CA ILE A 276 -13.08 17.78 18.99
C ILE A 276 -13.80 17.54 17.65
N LEU A 277 -13.08 16.99 16.66
CA LEU A 277 -13.66 16.74 15.33
C LEU A 277 -14.76 15.67 15.38
N LEU A 278 -14.56 14.59 16.15
CA LEU A 278 -15.58 13.54 16.34
C LEU A 278 -16.84 14.06 17.04
N GLU A 279 -16.67 14.86 18.09
CA GLU A 279 -17.77 15.46 18.86
C GLU A 279 -18.58 16.44 18.01
N LYS A 280 -17.91 17.26 17.19
CA LYS A 280 -18.58 18.13 16.21
C LYS A 280 -19.36 17.34 15.16
N SER A 281 -18.89 16.16 14.77
CA SER A 281 -19.61 15.23 13.89
C SER A 281 -20.78 14.48 14.57
N GLY A 282 -21.04 14.71 15.86
CA GLY A 282 -22.15 14.10 16.60
C GLY A 282 -21.84 12.74 17.22
N PHE A 283 -20.57 12.33 17.28
CA PHE A 283 -20.13 11.11 17.99
C PHE A 283 -19.54 11.45 19.36
N LYS A 284 -19.83 10.61 20.37
CA LYS A 284 -19.42 10.83 21.76
C LYS A 284 -18.22 9.96 22.09
N VAL A 285 -17.08 10.60 22.34
CA VAL A 285 -15.83 9.91 22.72
C VAL A 285 -15.72 9.92 24.23
N HIS A 286 -15.61 8.74 24.86
CA HIS A 286 -15.48 8.64 26.32
C HIS A 286 -14.08 8.22 26.75
N ASN A 287 -13.40 7.38 25.99
CA ASN A 287 -12.06 6.95 26.36
C ASN A 287 -11.07 6.87 25.20
N VAL A 288 -9.79 7.00 25.53
CA VAL A 288 -8.64 6.81 24.63
C VAL A 288 -7.94 5.51 24.99
N VAL A 289 -7.67 4.66 24.01
CA VAL A 289 -6.99 3.37 24.20
C VAL A 289 -5.62 3.38 23.51
N THR A 290 -4.54 3.27 24.29
CA THR A 290 -3.15 3.22 23.80
C THR A 290 -2.45 1.92 24.21
N ASP A 291 -1.36 1.56 23.52
CA ASP A 291 -0.46 0.52 24.00
C ASP A 291 0.31 0.95 25.28
N GLY A 292 1.15 0.05 25.79
CA GLY A 292 1.99 0.29 26.98
C GLY A 292 3.33 0.96 26.71
N GLY A 293 3.54 1.54 25.52
CA GLY A 293 4.79 2.16 25.10
C GLY A 293 5.21 3.36 25.97
N PRO A 294 6.52 3.61 26.18
CA PRO A 294 6.99 4.73 27.00
C PRO A 294 6.48 6.11 26.54
N TRP A 295 6.36 6.33 25.24
CA TRP A 295 5.81 7.57 24.66
C TRP A 295 4.33 7.75 24.98
N ASN A 296 3.53 6.69 24.82
CA ASN A 296 2.11 6.71 25.21
C ASN A 296 1.93 7.00 26.70
N ARG A 297 2.81 6.45 27.54
CA ARG A 297 2.84 6.74 28.99
C ARG A 297 3.29 8.17 29.31
N GLY A 298 4.19 8.74 28.51
CA GLY A 298 4.55 10.14 28.60
C GLY A 298 3.40 11.06 28.17
N MET A 299 2.65 10.68 27.14
CA MET A 299 1.43 11.38 26.73
C MET A 299 0.35 11.32 27.83
N TRP A 300 0.17 10.18 28.50
CA TRP A 300 -0.71 10.06 29.68
C TRP A 300 -0.33 11.08 30.77
N ASN A 301 0.96 11.23 31.08
CA ASN A 301 1.41 12.24 32.05
C ASN A 301 1.03 13.66 31.60
N SER A 302 1.08 13.94 30.31
CA SER A 302 0.72 15.26 29.74
C SER A 302 -0.77 15.58 29.92
N PHE A 303 -1.62 14.56 30.02
CA PHE A 303 -3.04 14.68 30.39
C PHE A 303 -3.29 14.61 31.91
N GLY A 304 -2.25 14.56 32.75
CA GLY A 304 -2.38 14.45 34.20
C GLY A 304 -2.84 13.07 34.69
N ILE A 305 -2.68 12.02 33.86
CA ILE A 305 -3.11 10.67 34.19
C ILE A 305 -2.06 9.99 35.07
N THR A 306 -2.45 9.46 36.21
CA THR A 306 -1.60 8.77 37.19
C THR A 306 -2.29 7.48 37.66
N ASN A 307 -1.70 6.74 38.61
CA ASN A 307 -2.34 5.56 39.19
C ASN A 307 -3.60 5.91 40.01
N THR A 308 -3.77 7.17 40.39
CA THR A 308 -4.93 7.67 41.15
C THR A 308 -5.91 8.40 40.23
N ASN A 309 -5.42 9.28 39.36
CA ASN A 309 -6.26 10.01 38.41
C ASN A 309 -6.24 9.33 37.04
N VAL A 310 -7.33 8.68 36.64
CA VAL A 310 -7.41 7.86 35.42
C VAL A 310 -8.09 8.55 34.23
N SER A 311 -8.45 9.82 34.40
CA SER A 311 -9.16 10.61 33.39
C SER A 311 -8.82 12.09 33.50
N CYS A 312 -9.09 12.84 32.44
CA CYS A 312 -9.01 14.30 32.43
C CYS A 312 -10.39 14.91 32.09
N GLN A 313 -10.51 16.23 32.23
CA GLN A 313 -11.72 16.94 31.81
C GLN A 313 -11.91 16.80 30.28
N HIS A 314 -13.13 16.53 29.85
CA HIS A 314 -13.40 16.31 28.43
C HIS A 314 -13.34 17.66 27.66
N PRO A 315 -12.64 17.73 26.51
CA PRO A 315 -12.32 19.01 25.86
C PRO A 315 -13.51 19.74 25.23
N MET A 316 -14.64 19.05 25.04
CA MET A 316 -15.87 19.63 24.45
C MET A 316 -17.04 19.66 25.43
N ASP A 317 -16.88 19.14 26.65
CA ASP A 317 -17.98 18.95 27.57
C ASP A 317 -17.47 18.95 29.02
N SER A 318 -17.79 20.01 29.77
CA SER A 318 -17.30 20.18 31.13
C SER A 318 -17.87 19.17 32.12
N GLU A 319 -19.02 18.55 31.81
CA GLU A 319 -19.69 17.56 32.67
C GLU A 319 -19.18 16.14 32.42
N ARG A 320 -18.44 15.92 31.33
CA ARG A 320 -17.84 14.63 30.99
C ARG A 320 -16.35 14.57 31.29
N ARG A 321 -15.89 13.34 31.43
CA ARG A 321 -14.48 13.01 31.58
C ARG A 321 -14.01 12.22 30.36
N LEU A 322 -12.71 12.33 30.07
CA LEU A 322 -12.04 11.53 29.06
C LEU A 322 -11.12 10.52 29.77
N TRP A 323 -11.49 9.24 29.74
CA TRP A 323 -10.75 8.16 30.40
C TRP A 323 -9.61 7.62 29.54
N PHE A 324 -8.54 7.16 30.18
CA PHE A 324 -7.40 6.54 29.49
C PHE A 324 -7.31 5.07 29.87
N ILE A 325 -7.20 4.21 28.85
CA ILE A 325 -7.17 2.76 29.00
C ILE A 325 -5.98 2.22 28.21
N SER A 326 -5.27 1.25 28.79
CA SER A 326 -4.17 0.56 28.13
C SER A 326 -4.72 -0.62 27.31
N ASP A 327 -4.06 -0.98 26.22
CA ASP A 327 -4.40 -2.20 25.50
C ASP A 327 -4.20 -3.45 26.39
N PHE A 328 -5.32 -4.01 26.84
CA PHE A 328 -5.34 -5.10 27.81
C PHE A 328 -4.71 -6.40 27.29
N PRO A 329 -5.00 -6.86 26.05
CA PRO A 329 -4.26 -7.96 25.42
C PRO A 329 -2.73 -7.81 25.49
N HIS A 330 -2.22 -6.60 25.23
CA HIS A 330 -0.79 -6.30 25.36
C HIS A 330 -0.30 -6.39 26.80
N LEU A 331 -1.08 -5.94 27.80
CA LEU A 331 -0.72 -6.08 29.21
C LEU A 331 -0.53 -7.56 29.60
N ILE A 332 -1.44 -8.45 29.20
CA ILE A 332 -1.33 -9.89 29.47
C ILE A 332 -0.06 -10.48 28.85
N LYS A 333 0.27 -10.07 27.61
CA LYS A 333 1.53 -10.45 26.94
C LYS A 333 2.77 -9.97 27.73
N THR A 334 2.75 -8.76 28.30
CA THR A 334 3.87 -8.26 29.12
C THR A 334 4.01 -9.03 30.43
N MET A 335 2.90 -9.41 31.08
CA MET A 335 2.91 -10.25 32.29
C MET A 335 3.51 -11.63 32.00
N TRP A 336 3.09 -12.27 30.90
CA TRP A 336 3.65 -13.54 30.46
C TRP A 336 5.16 -13.43 30.21
N THR A 337 5.58 -12.43 29.43
CA THR A 337 6.99 -12.17 29.14
C THR A 337 7.82 -11.93 30.41
N ARG A 338 7.23 -11.27 31.42
CA ARG A 338 7.89 -11.02 32.71
C ARG A 338 8.17 -12.32 33.46
N ILE A 339 7.20 -13.22 33.55
CA ILE A 339 7.38 -14.53 34.20
C ILE A 339 8.42 -15.36 33.45
N LEU A 340 8.38 -15.36 32.11
CA LEU A 340 9.38 -16.07 31.30
C LEU A 340 10.80 -15.55 31.54
N LYS A 341 10.99 -14.25 31.82
CA LYS A 341 12.30 -13.66 32.06
C LYS A 341 12.79 -13.89 33.50
N ASN A 342 11.94 -13.60 34.48
CA ASN A 342 12.34 -13.54 35.89
C ASN A 342 12.24 -14.89 36.60
N LYS A 343 11.45 -15.82 36.04
CA LYS A 343 11.21 -17.19 36.54
C LYS A 343 10.52 -17.30 37.90
N ILE A 344 10.77 -16.36 38.80
CA ILE A 344 10.15 -16.28 40.11
C ILE A 344 9.57 -14.88 40.28
N LEU A 345 8.32 -14.82 40.76
CA LEU A 345 7.70 -13.60 41.27
C LEU A 345 7.25 -13.87 42.71
N LYS A 346 7.21 -12.83 43.54
CA LYS A 346 6.67 -12.91 44.89
C LYS A 346 5.39 -12.10 44.90
N THR A 347 4.32 -12.64 45.46
CA THR A 347 3.01 -11.98 45.62
C THR A 347 2.60 -11.99 47.09
N PRO A 348 1.56 -11.24 47.50
CA PRO A 348 1.03 -11.31 48.87
C PRO A 348 0.63 -12.73 49.28
N GLU A 349 0.21 -13.57 48.32
CA GLU A 349 -0.22 -14.94 48.56
C GLU A 349 0.93 -15.97 48.52
N GLY A 350 2.16 -15.54 48.22
CA GLY A 350 3.34 -16.41 48.15
C GLY A 350 4.12 -16.31 46.84
N TYR A 351 5.05 -17.26 46.63
CA TYR A 351 5.93 -17.28 45.47
C TYR A 351 5.27 -17.94 44.25
N ILE A 352 5.32 -17.26 43.12
CA ILE A 352 4.98 -17.81 41.81
C ILE A 352 6.26 -18.33 41.18
N LYS A 353 6.28 -19.62 40.80
CA LYS A 353 7.45 -20.25 40.19
C LYS A 353 7.12 -20.75 38.78
N PHE A 354 7.91 -20.31 37.80
CA PHE A 354 7.82 -20.75 36.41
C PHE A 354 8.00 -22.27 36.24
N GLU A 355 8.70 -22.91 37.18
CA GLU A 355 8.97 -24.34 37.16
C GLU A 355 7.71 -25.20 37.12
N TYR A 356 6.61 -24.77 37.77
CA TYR A 356 5.35 -25.52 37.75
C TYR A 356 4.78 -25.68 36.32
N TRP A 357 4.92 -24.65 35.46
CA TRP A 357 4.54 -24.80 34.05
C TRP A 357 5.47 -25.75 33.29
N LYS A 358 6.76 -25.77 33.63
CA LYS A 358 7.75 -26.69 33.03
C LYS A 358 7.44 -28.13 33.40
N TYR A 359 7.16 -28.41 34.67
CA TYR A 359 6.79 -29.74 35.15
C TYR A 359 5.49 -30.22 34.50
N LEU A 360 4.50 -29.33 34.32
CA LEU A 360 3.25 -29.67 33.65
C LEU A 360 3.48 -30.12 32.19
N VAL A 361 4.32 -29.40 31.44
CA VAL A 361 4.66 -29.80 30.06
C VAL A 361 5.45 -31.10 30.02
N GLN A 362 6.39 -31.30 30.95
CA GLN A 362 7.18 -32.54 31.03
C GLN A 362 6.32 -33.77 31.37
N HIS A 363 5.37 -33.61 32.30
CA HIS A 363 4.42 -34.65 32.67
C HIS A 363 3.58 -35.10 31.46
N ASP A 364 3.14 -34.17 30.61
CA ASP A 364 2.33 -34.47 29.42
C ASP A 364 3.14 -34.97 28.22
N GLU A 365 4.44 -34.70 28.15
CA GLU A 365 5.29 -35.18 27.06
C GLU A 365 5.44 -36.70 27.04
N LEU A 366 5.36 -37.33 28.21
CA LEU A 366 5.46 -38.77 28.36
C LEU A 366 4.14 -39.51 28.07
N LYS A 367 3.05 -38.79 27.77
CA LYS A 367 1.70 -39.36 27.66
C LYS A 367 1.10 -39.18 26.27
N HIS A 368 0.42 -40.22 25.80
CA HIS A 368 -0.36 -40.16 24.56
C HIS A 368 -1.61 -39.29 24.69
N ILE A 369 -2.26 -39.33 25.87
CA ILE A 369 -3.39 -38.46 26.23
C ILE A 369 -2.90 -37.46 27.27
N LYS A 370 -2.90 -36.19 26.87
CA LYS A 370 -2.34 -35.08 27.66
C LYS A 370 -3.38 -34.48 28.59
N LEU A 371 -2.98 -34.19 29.82
CA LEU A 371 -3.84 -33.52 30.80
C LEU A 371 -4.07 -32.05 30.40
N CYS A 372 -3.00 -31.35 30.00
CA CYS A 372 -2.97 -29.96 29.58
C CYS A 372 -2.57 -29.82 28.09
N TYR A 373 -3.38 -30.36 27.19
CA TYR A 373 -3.05 -30.44 25.74
C TYR A 373 -2.76 -29.10 25.04
N LYS A 374 -3.23 -27.97 25.57
CA LYS A 374 -3.02 -26.63 24.97
C LYS A 374 -1.66 -26.05 25.30
N LEU A 375 -1.09 -26.39 26.46
CA LEU A 375 0.21 -25.88 26.89
C LEU A 375 1.32 -26.72 26.24
N THR A 376 2.26 -26.05 25.60
CA THR A 376 3.37 -26.69 24.87
C THR A 376 4.70 -26.04 25.22
N LYS A 377 5.82 -26.68 24.86
CA LYS A 377 7.18 -26.12 25.00
C LYS A 377 7.31 -24.70 24.43
N ASP A 378 6.64 -24.42 23.31
CA ASP A 378 6.66 -23.09 22.68
C ASP A 378 6.08 -21.99 23.59
N HIS A 379 5.14 -22.31 24.47
CA HIS A 379 4.59 -21.37 25.45
C HIS A 379 5.60 -21.00 26.56
N LEU A 380 6.57 -21.88 26.81
CA LEU A 380 7.60 -21.70 27.83
C LEU A 380 8.87 -21.07 27.25
N PHE A 381 9.16 -21.38 25.99
CA PHE A 381 10.35 -20.95 25.27
C PHE A 381 9.98 -20.38 23.89
N PRO A 382 9.22 -19.26 23.84
CA PRO A 382 8.75 -18.71 22.58
C PRO A 382 9.89 -18.09 21.77
N GLN A 383 9.90 -18.39 20.46
CA GLN A 383 10.74 -17.71 19.48
C GLN A 383 10.35 -16.23 19.34
N HIS A 384 11.20 -15.42 18.68
CA HIS A 384 10.99 -13.98 18.53
C HIS A 384 9.60 -13.57 18.01
N PHE A 385 9.08 -14.24 16.98
CA PHE A 385 7.75 -13.95 16.45
C PHE A 385 6.62 -14.47 17.35
N GLN A 386 6.83 -15.59 18.04
CA GLN A 386 5.86 -16.19 18.96
C GLN A 386 5.63 -15.31 20.19
N LYS A 387 6.63 -14.52 20.62
CA LYS A 387 6.47 -13.54 21.72
C LYS A 387 5.39 -12.48 21.44
N MET A 388 5.06 -12.23 20.18
CA MET A 388 3.99 -11.29 19.79
C MET A 388 2.60 -11.95 19.75
N ASN A 389 2.52 -13.28 19.89
CA ASN A 389 1.26 -14.01 19.82
C ASN A 389 0.54 -13.98 21.17
N VAL A 390 -0.41 -13.06 21.32
CA VAL A 390 -1.23 -12.91 22.53
C VAL A 390 -1.95 -14.21 22.91
N LYS A 391 -2.36 -15.04 21.94
CA LYS A 391 -3.03 -16.32 22.21
C LYS A 391 -2.19 -17.23 23.11
N MET A 392 -0.85 -17.21 22.97
CA MET A 392 0.03 -18.02 23.80
C MET A 392 0.02 -17.54 25.26
N ALA A 393 0.02 -16.23 25.49
CA ALA A 393 -0.12 -15.67 26.82
C ALA A 393 -1.48 -16.02 27.45
N MET A 394 -2.56 -15.98 26.67
CA MET A 394 -3.90 -16.37 27.14
C MET A 394 -3.98 -17.85 27.52
N VAL A 395 -3.32 -18.75 26.78
CA VAL A 395 -3.24 -20.18 27.14
C VAL A 395 -2.41 -20.36 28.41
N PHE A 396 -1.28 -19.66 28.53
CA PHE A 396 -0.38 -19.74 29.68
C PHE A 396 -1.07 -19.39 31.00
N PHE A 397 -2.00 -18.43 30.97
CA PHE A 397 -2.81 -18.01 32.12
C PHE A 397 -4.23 -18.61 32.14
N SER A 398 -4.48 -19.69 31.39
CA SER A 398 -5.84 -20.25 31.34
C SER A 398 -6.21 -21.01 32.61
N LYS A 399 -7.50 -20.98 32.97
CA LYS A 399 -8.04 -21.78 34.06
C LYS A 399 -7.70 -23.27 33.94
N THR A 400 -7.72 -23.83 32.73
CA THR A 400 -7.35 -25.24 32.49
C THR A 400 -5.93 -25.56 32.95
N VAL A 401 -4.96 -24.64 32.77
CA VAL A 401 -3.58 -24.85 33.26
C VAL A 401 -3.57 -24.89 34.79
N ALA A 402 -4.29 -23.99 35.45
CA ALA A 402 -4.40 -23.99 36.91
C ALA A 402 -5.04 -25.27 37.45
N ASP A 403 -6.15 -25.71 36.84
CA ASP A 403 -6.85 -26.94 37.22
C ASP A 403 -5.97 -28.18 37.06
N CYS A 404 -5.13 -28.24 36.00
CA CYS A 404 -4.18 -29.34 35.82
C CYS A 404 -3.07 -29.35 36.89
N MET A 405 -2.57 -28.17 37.30
CA MET A 405 -1.56 -28.08 38.37
C MET A 405 -2.14 -28.53 39.72
N GLU A 406 -3.36 -28.09 40.04
CA GLU A 406 -4.06 -28.47 41.27
C GLU A 406 -4.39 -29.96 41.30
N GLU A 407 -4.81 -30.53 40.17
CA GLU A 407 -5.07 -31.97 40.05
C GLU A 407 -3.80 -32.81 40.28
N LEU A 408 -2.63 -32.38 39.78
CA LEU A 408 -1.37 -33.09 40.02
C LEU A 408 -0.89 -32.96 41.46
N LEU A 409 -1.14 -31.83 42.10
CA LEU A 409 -0.94 -31.66 43.54
C LEU A 409 -1.84 -32.62 44.33
N ASN A 410 -3.13 -32.71 43.99
CA ASN A 410 -4.10 -33.60 44.65
C ASN A 410 -3.74 -35.09 44.49
N ARG A 411 -3.06 -35.46 43.40
CA ARG A 411 -2.50 -36.81 43.19
C ARG A 411 -1.23 -37.09 43.98
N GLY A 412 -0.67 -36.10 44.69
CA GLY A 412 0.55 -36.24 45.47
C GLY A 412 1.84 -36.14 44.67
N ASP A 413 1.84 -35.50 43.49
CA ASP A 413 3.08 -35.28 42.73
C ASP A 413 4.00 -34.28 43.46
N LYS A 414 5.20 -34.76 43.82
CA LYS A 414 6.20 -33.99 44.57
C LYS A 414 6.63 -32.70 43.87
N ASN A 415 6.55 -32.65 42.53
CA ASN A 415 6.95 -31.47 41.75
C ASN A 415 5.98 -30.29 41.91
N PHE A 416 4.76 -30.53 42.41
CA PHE A 416 3.71 -29.51 42.54
C PHE A 416 3.47 -29.05 43.98
N ILE A 417 4.25 -29.54 44.95
CA ILE A 417 4.18 -29.08 46.33
C ILE A 417 4.47 -27.57 46.38
N GLY A 418 3.57 -26.80 47.02
CA GLY A 418 3.68 -25.34 47.12
C GLY A 418 3.21 -24.58 45.87
N CYS A 419 2.52 -25.24 44.92
CA CYS A 419 2.03 -24.57 43.71
C CYS A 419 0.77 -23.72 43.93
N GLU A 420 0.15 -23.76 45.11
CA GLU A 420 -1.12 -23.12 45.43
C GLU A 420 -1.12 -21.60 45.14
N PRO A 421 -0.07 -20.82 45.47
CA PRO A 421 0.01 -19.41 45.10
C PRO A 421 0.04 -19.20 43.58
N THR A 422 0.70 -20.10 42.84
CA THR A 422 0.75 -20.05 41.37
C THR A 422 -0.61 -20.35 40.76
N VAL A 423 -1.32 -21.36 41.28
CA VAL A 423 -2.68 -21.75 40.85
C VAL A 423 -3.65 -20.59 41.08
N LYS A 424 -3.66 -20.00 42.28
CA LYS A 424 -4.52 -18.84 42.61
C LYS A 424 -4.23 -17.65 41.70
N PHE A 425 -2.96 -17.35 41.46
CA PHE A 425 -2.55 -16.29 40.57
C PHE A 425 -3.02 -16.50 39.12
N ILE A 426 -2.87 -17.71 38.57
CA ILE A 426 -3.36 -18.03 37.22
C ILE A 426 -4.88 -17.82 37.14
N ARG A 427 -5.63 -18.28 38.14
CA ARG A 427 -7.10 -18.11 38.20
C ARG A 427 -7.49 -16.64 38.22
N LYS A 428 -6.86 -15.81 39.07
CA LYS A 428 -7.11 -14.36 39.11
C LYS A 428 -6.87 -13.68 37.76
N ILE A 429 -5.81 -14.07 37.03
CA ILE A 429 -5.55 -13.52 35.69
C ILE A 429 -6.57 -14.03 34.67
N ASN A 430 -6.94 -15.31 34.72
CA ASN A 430 -7.97 -15.85 33.83
C ASN A 430 -9.29 -15.08 34.00
N ASP A 431 -9.75 -14.90 35.24
CA ASP A 431 -10.99 -14.20 35.53
C ASP A 431 -10.94 -12.74 35.08
N LEU A 432 -9.78 -12.08 35.26
CA LEU A 432 -9.54 -10.75 34.72
C LEU A 432 -9.64 -10.71 33.19
N VAL A 433 -9.06 -11.70 32.50
CA VAL A 433 -9.11 -11.83 31.04
C VAL A 433 -10.53 -12.02 30.54
N ASP A 434 -11.29 -12.88 31.21
CA ASP A 434 -12.68 -13.16 30.85
C ASP A 434 -13.55 -11.90 30.96
N VAL A 435 -13.28 -11.03 31.94
CA VAL A 435 -13.99 -9.74 32.10
C VAL A 435 -13.49 -8.67 31.13
N LEU A 436 -12.17 -8.45 30.98
CA LEU A 436 -11.58 -7.36 30.18
C LEU A 436 -11.37 -7.67 28.70
N ASN A 437 -11.70 -8.88 28.25
CA ASN A 437 -11.69 -9.26 26.83
C ASN A 437 -13.01 -9.92 26.38
N SER A 438 -14.12 -9.51 27.00
CA SER A 438 -15.44 -10.10 26.78
C SER A 438 -16.11 -9.59 25.49
N ASN A 439 -16.73 -10.51 24.76
CA ASN A 439 -17.49 -10.24 23.53
C ASN A 439 -18.95 -10.71 23.60
N THR A 440 -19.38 -11.23 24.75
CA THR A 440 -20.73 -11.74 25.00
C THR A 440 -21.31 -11.05 26.22
N GLU A 441 -22.63 -10.94 26.27
CA GLU A 441 -23.35 -10.33 27.39
C GLU A 441 -23.06 -11.04 28.73
N LYS A 442 -22.99 -12.38 28.73
CA LYS A 442 -22.72 -13.17 29.95
C LYS A 442 -21.40 -12.83 30.64
N HIS A 443 -20.34 -12.58 29.86
CA HIS A 443 -19.01 -12.27 30.38
C HIS A 443 -18.70 -10.77 30.36
N SER A 444 -19.64 -9.95 29.89
CA SER A 444 -19.48 -8.51 29.81
C SER A 444 -19.48 -7.85 31.18
N LEU A 445 -18.84 -6.68 31.26
CA LEU A 445 -18.83 -5.90 32.48
C LEU A 445 -20.23 -5.32 32.70
N GLN A 446 -20.89 -5.78 33.76
CA GLN A 446 -22.25 -5.36 34.08
C GLN A 446 -22.28 -3.96 34.68
N ALA A 447 -23.38 -3.25 34.46
CA ALA A 447 -23.63 -1.95 35.07
C ALA A 447 -23.84 -2.00 36.59
N ASP A 448 -24.33 -3.13 37.12
CA ASP A 448 -24.53 -3.32 38.55
C ASP A 448 -23.17 -3.37 39.29
N PRO A 449 -22.88 -2.41 40.19
CA PRO A 449 -21.64 -2.41 40.97
C PRO A 449 -21.42 -3.68 41.81
N ASN A 450 -22.50 -4.37 42.21
CA ASN A 450 -22.44 -5.60 43.00
C ASN A 450 -22.22 -6.86 42.17
N SER A 451 -22.19 -6.73 40.84
CA SER A 451 -21.98 -7.86 39.93
C SER A 451 -20.63 -8.54 40.15
N ASN A 452 -20.58 -9.82 39.80
CA ASN A 452 -19.34 -10.61 39.87
C ASN A 452 -18.20 -9.99 39.04
N SER A 453 -18.51 -9.41 37.86
CA SER A 453 -17.51 -8.75 37.03
C SER A 453 -16.87 -7.54 37.71
N ASN A 454 -17.66 -6.68 38.37
CA ASN A 454 -17.12 -5.51 39.08
C ASN A 454 -16.30 -5.92 40.30
N LYS A 455 -16.70 -7.00 41.00
CA LYS A 455 -15.96 -7.59 42.11
C LYS A 455 -14.59 -8.12 41.65
N ILE A 456 -14.55 -8.93 40.59
CA ILE A 456 -13.29 -9.44 40.01
C ILE A 456 -12.30 -8.30 39.72
N LEU A 457 -12.77 -7.22 39.09
CA LEU A 457 -11.94 -6.06 38.78
C LEU A 457 -11.45 -5.34 40.03
N SER A 458 -12.33 -5.10 40.99
CA SER A 458 -11.99 -4.41 42.25
C SER A 458 -11.02 -5.22 43.10
N ASP A 459 -11.24 -6.53 43.20
CA ASP A 459 -10.37 -7.45 43.95
C ASP A 459 -9.00 -7.55 43.30
N PHE A 460 -8.93 -7.64 41.97
CA PHE A 460 -7.65 -7.67 41.26
C PHE A 460 -6.88 -6.34 41.39
N LYS A 461 -7.59 -5.20 41.34
CA LYS A 461 -6.98 -3.89 41.59
C LYS A 461 -6.36 -3.84 42.99
N ASN A 462 -7.13 -4.20 44.01
CA ASN A 462 -6.66 -4.21 45.40
C ASN A 462 -5.47 -5.17 45.56
N TYR A 463 -5.53 -6.35 44.93
CA TYR A 463 -4.43 -7.31 44.89
C TYR A 463 -3.14 -6.71 44.31
N ILE A 464 -3.21 -5.98 43.19
CA ILE A 464 -2.04 -5.32 42.60
C ILE A 464 -1.54 -4.17 43.50
N GLU A 465 -2.43 -3.36 44.07
CA GLU A 465 -2.04 -2.26 44.96
C GLU A 465 -1.34 -2.78 46.23
N THR A 466 -1.87 -3.83 46.87
CA THR A 466 -1.22 -4.52 48.01
C THR A 466 0.12 -5.12 47.61
N TRP A 467 0.19 -5.80 46.46
CA TRP A 467 1.44 -6.34 45.94
C TRP A 467 2.50 -5.24 45.76
N MET A 468 2.11 -4.07 45.25
CA MET A 468 3.03 -2.95 45.08
C MET A 468 3.56 -2.37 46.39
N LEU A 469 2.80 -2.47 47.48
CA LEU A 469 3.15 -1.97 48.81
C LEU A 469 4.08 -2.94 49.56
N GLU A 470 3.72 -4.22 49.60
CA GLU A 470 4.44 -5.26 50.35
C GLU A 470 5.78 -5.64 49.70
N ILE A 471 5.90 -5.49 48.39
CA ILE A 471 7.04 -5.99 47.62
C ILE A 471 7.70 -4.85 46.86
N GLN A 472 8.73 -4.30 47.50
CA GLN A 472 9.54 -3.20 46.96
C GLN A 472 10.58 -3.66 45.93
N ASP A 473 10.99 -4.93 45.97
CA ASP A 473 11.92 -5.48 44.97
C ASP A 473 11.23 -5.57 43.60
N LYS A 474 11.65 -4.68 42.70
CA LYS A 474 11.16 -4.60 41.32
C LYS A 474 11.40 -5.89 40.55
N ASN A 475 12.42 -6.69 40.88
CA ASN A 475 12.70 -7.95 40.19
C ASN A 475 11.73 -9.08 40.55
N LEU A 476 10.99 -8.97 41.64
CA LEU A 476 10.03 -9.99 42.05
C LEU A 476 8.58 -9.65 41.68
N ARG A 477 8.37 -8.55 40.95
CA ARG A 477 7.05 -8.04 40.53
C ARG A 477 7.01 -7.70 39.04
N PHE A 478 5.85 -7.23 38.59
CA PHE A 478 5.66 -6.72 37.25
C PHE A 478 6.45 -5.43 37.03
N THR A 479 6.55 -5.00 35.77
CA THR A 479 7.19 -3.70 35.49
C THR A 479 6.24 -2.58 35.90
N SER A 480 6.79 -1.45 36.34
CA SER A 480 5.98 -0.28 36.73
C SER A 480 5.01 0.17 35.63
N GLN A 481 5.39 0.00 34.36
CA GLN A 481 4.53 0.33 33.22
C GLN A 481 3.37 -0.66 33.04
N THR A 482 3.60 -1.96 33.31
CA THR A 482 2.55 -2.99 33.31
C THR A 482 1.58 -2.76 34.46
N GLU A 483 2.08 -2.49 35.66
CA GLU A 483 1.27 -2.28 36.87
C GLU A 483 0.42 -1.02 36.74
N ARG A 484 1.02 0.10 36.33
CA ARG A 484 0.30 1.33 36.02
C ARG A 484 -0.76 1.10 34.95
N GLY A 485 -0.41 0.37 33.89
CA GLY A 485 -1.36 0.01 32.84
C GLY A 485 -2.57 -0.75 33.37
N LEU A 486 -2.36 -1.76 34.21
CA LEU A 486 -3.43 -2.56 34.82
C LEU A 486 -4.30 -1.71 35.74
N ILE A 487 -3.70 -0.96 36.68
CA ILE A 487 -4.45 -0.14 37.65
C ILE A 487 -5.31 0.90 36.92
N VAL A 488 -4.71 1.65 36.00
CA VAL A 488 -5.41 2.71 35.27
C VAL A 488 -6.52 2.14 34.39
N SER A 489 -6.26 1.04 33.68
CA SER A 489 -7.27 0.41 32.82
C SER A 489 -8.44 -0.15 33.62
N ILE A 490 -8.19 -0.79 34.77
CA ILE A 490 -9.24 -1.34 35.62
C ILE A 490 -10.11 -0.21 36.20
N LYS A 491 -9.48 0.79 36.85
CA LYS A 491 -10.19 1.95 37.40
C LYS A 491 -10.96 2.71 36.31
N GLY A 492 -10.31 3.00 35.19
CA GLY A 492 -10.94 3.70 34.07
C GLY A 492 -12.11 2.94 33.46
N THR A 493 -12.04 1.61 33.40
CA THR A 493 -13.15 0.78 32.90
C THR A 493 -14.33 0.74 33.88
N LEU A 494 -14.07 0.67 35.19
CA LEU A 494 -15.08 0.73 36.24
C LEU A 494 -15.82 2.08 36.24
N ASP A 495 -15.07 3.18 36.21
CA ASP A 495 -15.65 4.54 36.14
C ASP A 495 -16.47 4.72 34.84
N LEU A 496 -15.96 4.19 33.72
CA LEU A 496 -16.62 4.28 32.43
C LEU A 496 -17.97 3.55 32.41
N ILE A 497 -18.06 2.31 32.91
CA ILE A 497 -19.34 1.59 32.92
C ILE A 497 -20.35 2.27 33.86
N GLN A 498 -19.90 2.83 34.98
CA GLN A 498 -20.76 3.59 35.88
C GLN A 498 -21.36 4.81 35.17
N PHE A 499 -20.53 5.59 34.48
CA PHE A 499 -20.99 6.74 33.70
C PHE A 499 -21.94 6.32 32.56
N LEU A 500 -21.58 5.30 31.78
CA LEU A 500 -22.41 4.83 30.67
C LEU A 500 -23.77 4.29 31.15
N SER A 501 -23.82 3.67 32.32
CA SER A 501 -25.06 3.22 32.95
C SER A 501 -25.94 4.40 33.36
N GLN A 502 -25.38 5.33 34.13
CA GLN A 502 -26.13 6.45 34.73
C GLN A 502 -26.59 7.49 33.70
N ASN A 503 -25.74 7.83 32.72
CA ASN A 503 -26.00 8.95 31.81
C ASN A 503 -26.50 8.50 30.43
N VAL A 504 -26.23 7.26 30.02
CA VAL A 504 -26.55 6.77 28.66
C VAL A 504 -27.53 5.60 28.68
N GLY A 505 -27.65 4.87 29.80
CA GLY A 505 -28.54 3.72 29.96
C GLY A 505 -27.95 2.39 29.50
N TYR A 506 -26.62 2.24 29.50
CA TYR A 506 -25.97 0.97 29.19
C TYR A 506 -26.15 -0.04 30.34
N ARG A 507 -26.63 -1.25 30.02
CA ARG A 507 -26.74 -2.35 31.01
C ARG A 507 -25.44 -3.09 31.23
N TYR A 508 -24.59 -3.12 30.20
CA TYR A 508 -23.29 -3.78 30.23
C TYR A 508 -22.36 -3.19 29.17
N LEU A 509 -21.06 -3.45 29.30
CA LEU A 509 -20.03 -3.08 28.34
C LEU A 509 -19.24 -4.32 27.90
N MET A 510 -19.23 -4.57 26.59
CA MET A 510 -18.34 -5.57 25.98
C MET A 510 -16.92 -5.02 25.94
N THR A 511 -16.08 -5.40 26.90
CA THR A 511 -14.75 -4.83 27.10
C THR A 511 -13.77 -5.15 25.97
N LYS A 512 -14.04 -6.16 25.13
CA LYS A 512 -13.30 -6.34 23.88
C LYS A 512 -13.38 -5.13 22.94
N ARG A 513 -14.34 -4.23 23.14
CA ARG A 513 -14.48 -3.00 22.35
C ARG A 513 -13.62 -1.83 22.84
N ILE A 514 -12.96 -1.97 23.97
CA ILE A 514 -12.02 -0.99 24.55
C ILE A 514 -10.57 -1.49 24.47
N ASN A 515 -10.26 -2.37 23.52
CA ASN A 515 -8.90 -2.83 23.18
C ASN A 515 -8.51 -2.40 21.76
N GLN A 516 -7.27 -2.64 21.35
CA GLN A 516 -6.74 -2.23 20.04
C GLN A 516 -6.80 -3.31 18.95
N ASP A 517 -7.42 -4.48 19.22
CA ASP A 517 -7.46 -5.61 18.28
C ASP A 517 -8.04 -5.24 16.90
N THR A 518 -9.03 -4.34 16.86
CA THR A 518 -9.67 -3.88 15.63
C THR A 518 -8.73 -3.04 14.77
N LEU A 519 -7.88 -2.25 15.41
CA LEU A 519 -6.85 -1.44 14.76
C LEU A 519 -5.69 -2.32 14.27
N GLU A 520 -5.26 -3.30 15.05
CA GLU A 520 -4.27 -4.30 14.60
C GLU A 520 -4.80 -5.11 13.40
N HIS A 521 -6.08 -5.50 13.41
CA HIS A 521 -6.69 -6.17 12.27
C HIS A 521 -6.74 -5.25 11.04
N PHE A 522 -7.01 -3.96 11.21
CA PHE A 522 -6.93 -2.99 10.13
C PHE A 522 -5.51 -2.95 9.52
N PHE A 523 -4.46 -2.95 10.34
CA PHE A 523 -3.08 -3.06 9.84
C PHE A 523 -2.81 -4.36 9.10
N GLY A 524 -3.35 -5.48 9.58
CA GLY A 524 -3.30 -6.77 8.88
C GLY A 524 -3.90 -6.70 7.47
N ILE A 525 -5.07 -6.05 7.34
CA ILE A 525 -5.74 -5.85 6.04
C ILE A 525 -4.89 -4.95 5.13
N VAL A 526 -4.29 -3.87 5.65
CA VAL A 526 -3.43 -2.98 4.87
C VAL A 526 -2.20 -3.72 4.34
N ARG A 527 -1.56 -4.55 5.16
CA ARG A 527 -0.43 -5.41 4.73
C ARG A 527 -0.87 -6.44 3.69
N GLN A 528 -2.02 -7.08 3.89
CA GLN A 528 -2.56 -8.07 2.94
C GLN A 528 -2.89 -7.43 1.57
N ALA A 529 -3.40 -6.20 1.56
CA ALA A 529 -3.68 -5.44 0.34
C ALA A 529 -2.42 -5.20 -0.52
N CYS A 530 -1.25 -5.18 0.11
CA CYS A 530 0.06 -5.04 -0.54
C CYS A 530 0.62 -6.36 -1.09
N GLY A 531 -0.10 -7.47 -0.97
CA GLY A 531 0.31 -8.79 -1.46
C GLY A 531 1.55 -9.31 -0.75
N SER A 532 2.62 -9.58 -1.49
CA SER A 532 3.89 -10.07 -0.92
C SER A 532 4.69 -8.99 -0.18
N ASN A 533 4.32 -7.70 -0.31
CA ASN A 533 4.98 -6.62 0.40
C ASN A 533 4.41 -6.46 1.84
N GLN A 534 5.07 -7.07 2.82
CA GLN A 534 4.66 -7.01 4.23
C GLN A 534 4.92 -5.66 4.92
N HIS A 535 5.68 -4.77 4.26
CA HIS A 535 6.05 -3.44 4.77
C HIS A 535 5.78 -2.39 3.69
N PRO A 536 4.54 -1.89 3.58
CA PRO A 536 4.21 -0.84 2.61
C PRO A 536 5.11 0.38 2.78
N ASP A 537 5.41 1.04 1.67
CA ASP A 537 5.99 2.38 1.72
C ASP A 537 4.93 3.42 2.14
N PRO A 538 5.34 4.62 2.61
CA PRO A 538 4.41 5.68 2.99
C PRO A 538 3.32 5.95 1.97
N ARG A 539 3.67 6.05 0.70
CA ARG A 539 2.73 6.34 -0.38
C ARG A 539 1.73 5.21 -0.60
N GLN A 540 2.17 3.96 -0.58
CA GLN A 540 1.31 2.78 -0.68
C GLN A 540 0.35 2.72 0.51
N PHE A 541 0.87 2.94 1.72
CA PHE A 541 0.08 2.94 2.94
C PHE A 541 -1.07 3.93 2.86
N VAL A 542 -0.79 5.21 2.60
CA VAL A 542 -1.82 6.27 2.62
C VAL A 542 -2.87 6.07 1.51
N GLN A 543 -2.49 5.50 0.35
CA GLN A 543 -3.43 5.15 -0.71
C GLN A 543 -4.42 4.06 -0.27
N ILE A 544 -3.91 3.01 0.38
CA ILE A 544 -4.74 1.90 0.88
C ILE A 544 -5.58 2.37 2.07
N TYR A 545 -4.99 3.14 2.98
CA TYR A 545 -5.69 3.76 4.09
C TYR A 545 -6.88 4.61 3.61
N ARG A 546 -6.67 5.49 2.62
CA ARG A 546 -7.73 6.35 2.09
C ARG A 546 -8.88 5.55 1.49
N LEU A 547 -8.53 4.51 0.74
CA LEU A 547 -9.49 3.59 0.14
C LEU A 547 -10.30 2.82 1.21
N MET A 548 -9.65 2.34 2.26
CA MET A 548 -10.29 1.60 3.35
C MET A 548 -11.16 2.48 4.26
N SER A 549 -10.69 3.69 4.58
CA SER A 549 -11.45 4.67 5.38
C SER A 549 -12.70 5.17 4.66
N CYS A 550 -12.65 5.31 3.34
CA CYS A 550 -13.84 5.60 2.53
C CYS A 550 -14.82 4.43 2.58
N TYR A 551 -14.32 3.19 2.45
CA TYR A 551 -15.14 1.99 2.40
C TYR A 551 -15.93 1.70 3.69
N SER A 552 -15.35 1.93 4.87
CA SER A 552 -16.05 1.71 6.14
C SER A 552 -17.28 2.61 6.30
N LEU A 553 -17.29 3.79 5.67
CA LEU A 553 -18.45 4.69 5.62
C LEU A 553 -19.51 4.22 4.62
N ILE A 554 -19.08 3.55 3.55
CA ILE A 554 -19.94 3.10 2.45
C ILE A 554 -20.74 1.84 2.80
N LYS A 555 -20.31 1.04 3.80
CA LYS A 555 -21.11 -0.09 4.26
C LYS A 555 -22.37 0.40 4.98
N PRO A 556 -23.58 0.20 4.43
CA PRO A 556 -24.80 0.45 5.20
C PRO A 556 -24.81 -0.45 6.45
N PRO A 557 -25.27 0.05 7.61
CA PRO A 557 -25.65 -0.79 8.74
C PRO A 557 -26.54 -1.95 8.26
N ARG A 558 -26.41 -3.14 8.87
CA ARG A 558 -27.33 -4.25 8.59
C ARG A 558 -28.77 -3.77 8.88
N GLY A 559 -29.59 -3.68 7.84
CA GLY A 559 -30.98 -3.22 7.94
C GLY A 559 -31.25 -1.76 7.54
N SER A 560 -30.26 -0.99 7.06
CA SER A 560 -30.53 0.36 6.53
C SER A 560 -30.83 0.37 5.03
N ASN A 561 -31.84 1.12 4.61
CA ASN A 561 -32.28 1.25 3.21
C ASN A 561 -31.50 2.31 2.40
N VAL A 562 -30.22 2.57 2.72
CA VAL A 562 -29.41 3.58 2.05
C VAL A 562 -28.44 2.92 1.07
N SER A 563 -28.52 3.29 -0.21
CA SER A 563 -27.65 2.84 -1.28
C SER A 563 -26.26 3.49 -1.16
N GLY A 564 -25.22 2.69 -0.94
CA GLY A 564 -23.84 3.17 -0.75
C GLY A 564 -23.18 3.82 -1.98
N GLY A 565 -23.88 3.89 -3.11
CA GLY A 565 -23.36 4.38 -4.40
C GLY A 565 -23.19 5.90 -4.49
N ASP A 566 -24.08 6.70 -3.88
CA ASP A 566 -24.01 8.17 -3.98
C ASP A 566 -22.92 8.77 -3.07
N ILE A 567 -22.66 8.11 -1.95
CA ILE A 567 -21.62 8.46 -0.97
C ILE A 567 -20.20 8.44 -1.60
N LEU A 568 -19.97 7.57 -2.59
CA LEU A 568 -18.69 7.44 -3.29
C LEU A 568 -18.38 8.65 -4.18
N LYS A 569 -19.39 9.27 -4.80
CA LYS A 569 -19.18 10.46 -5.62
C LYS A 569 -18.75 11.63 -4.75
N THR A 570 -19.41 11.86 -3.63
CA THR A 570 -19.05 12.95 -2.69
C THR A 570 -17.62 12.82 -2.18
N LEU A 571 -17.17 11.61 -1.80
CA LEU A 571 -15.80 11.35 -1.33
C LEU A 571 -14.68 11.63 -2.35
N ILE A 572 -14.98 11.56 -3.64
CA ILE A 572 -14.00 11.60 -4.73
C ILE A 572 -14.13 12.89 -5.56
N ASP A 573 -15.34 13.43 -5.67
CA ASP A 573 -15.66 14.69 -6.34
C ASP A 573 -15.54 15.92 -5.43
N ILE A 574 -15.39 15.74 -4.10
CA ILE A 574 -14.77 16.78 -3.27
C ILE A 574 -13.32 16.88 -3.75
N LYS A 575 -13.12 17.66 -4.81
CA LYS A 575 -11.87 18.36 -5.06
C LYS A 575 -11.60 19.07 -3.74
N PRO A 576 -10.56 18.69 -2.97
CA PRO A 576 -10.16 19.61 -1.93
C PRO A 576 -9.83 20.90 -2.69
N THR A 577 -10.45 21.99 -2.26
CA THR A 577 -10.17 23.37 -2.67
C THR A 577 -8.71 23.63 -2.32
N ASN A 578 -7.79 23.03 -3.06
CA ASN A 578 -6.37 23.22 -2.89
C ASN A 578 -6.00 24.43 -3.73
N GLU A 579 -6.50 25.58 -3.29
CA GLU A 579 -6.00 26.88 -3.72
C GLU A 579 -4.47 26.87 -3.65
N GLU A 580 -3.88 26.31 -2.59
CA GLU A 580 -2.42 26.14 -2.44
C GLU A 580 -1.73 25.34 -3.58
N ASN A 581 -2.33 24.26 -4.09
CA ASN A 581 -1.70 23.48 -5.17
C ASN A 581 -1.87 24.14 -6.54
N ILE A 582 -2.96 24.88 -6.72
CA ILE A 582 -3.20 25.69 -7.92
C ILE A 582 -2.23 26.87 -7.91
N GLN A 583 -2.11 27.54 -6.77
CA GLN A 583 -1.19 28.65 -6.52
C GLN A 583 0.26 28.22 -6.77
N LYS A 584 0.75 27.12 -6.15
CA LYS A 584 2.13 26.65 -6.40
C LYS A 584 2.44 26.33 -7.86
N LYS A 585 1.46 25.83 -8.61
CA LYS A 585 1.64 25.61 -10.06
C LYS A 585 1.67 26.92 -10.82
N ALA A 586 0.84 27.88 -10.44
CA ALA A 586 0.87 29.23 -11.00
C ALA A 586 2.19 29.92 -10.65
N ASP A 587 2.67 29.82 -9.42
CA ASP A 587 3.96 30.36 -8.96
C ASP A 587 5.13 29.75 -9.73
N LEU A 588 5.14 28.43 -9.95
CA LEU A 588 6.15 27.79 -10.80
C LEU A 588 6.06 28.30 -12.23
N GLU A 589 4.85 28.50 -12.76
CA GLU A 589 4.66 29.03 -14.11
C GLU A 589 5.13 30.48 -14.23
N ILE A 590 4.89 31.32 -13.23
CA ILE A 590 5.39 32.70 -13.13
C ILE A 590 6.92 32.72 -12.99
N LYS A 591 7.51 31.91 -12.11
CA LYS A 591 8.98 31.79 -11.97
C LYS A 591 9.62 31.40 -13.31
N LEU A 592 9.04 30.42 -14.00
CA LEU A 592 9.51 29.99 -15.32
C LEU A 592 9.33 31.07 -16.41
N ASP A 593 8.26 31.87 -16.34
CA ASP A 593 8.07 32.97 -17.30
C ASP A 593 9.07 34.12 -17.02
N ASN A 594 9.29 34.47 -15.76
CA ASN A 594 10.28 35.47 -15.36
C ASN A 594 11.71 35.06 -15.77
N LEU A 595 12.06 33.77 -15.61
CA LEU A 595 13.33 33.19 -16.07
C LEU A 595 13.55 33.34 -17.59
N LEU A 596 12.48 33.39 -18.38
CA LEU A 596 12.54 33.50 -19.84
C LEU A 596 12.47 34.94 -20.34
N VAL A 597 11.98 35.89 -19.51
CA VAL A 597 11.81 37.31 -19.85
C VAL A 597 12.99 38.17 -19.38
N ASN A 598 13.55 37.92 -18.18
CA ASN A 598 14.65 38.69 -17.60
C ASN A 598 16.03 38.22 -18.12
N CYS A 599 16.24 38.26 -19.44
CA CYS A 599 17.55 37.96 -20.07
C CYS A 599 18.39 39.22 -20.33
N GLU A 600 18.24 40.27 -19.53
CA GLU A 600 19.21 41.35 -19.48
C GLU A 600 19.79 41.38 -18.07
N PHE A 601 21.00 40.85 -17.88
CA PHE A 601 21.91 41.36 -16.87
C PHE A 601 23.36 40.98 -17.17
N GLU A 602 24.23 41.84 -16.65
CA GLU A 602 25.62 42.06 -16.95
C GLU A 602 26.48 40.80 -16.93
N VAL A 603 27.34 40.72 -17.95
CA VAL A 603 28.50 39.84 -17.98
C VAL A 603 29.42 40.24 -16.82
N LEU A 604 29.28 39.59 -15.66
CA LEU A 604 30.37 39.46 -14.70
C LEU A 604 31.30 38.36 -15.23
N SER A 605 32.23 38.75 -16.09
CA SER A 605 33.15 37.86 -16.81
C SER A 605 34.19 37.16 -15.94
N ASP A 606 34.34 37.45 -14.65
CA ASP A 606 35.68 37.24 -14.03
C ASP A 606 35.80 36.22 -12.89
N HIS A 607 34.77 35.46 -12.48
CA HIS A 607 34.92 34.48 -11.37
C HIS A 607 34.43 33.04 -11.62
N LEU A 608 34.26 32.61 -12.87
CA LEU A 608 34.06 31.19 -13.19
C LEU A 608 35.38 30.47 -13.50
N TYR A 609 36.38 30.62 -12.63
CA TYR A 609 37.35 29.56 -12.41
C TYR A 609 36.84 28.73 -11.24
N PHE A 610 35.92 27.79 -11.51
CA PHE A 610 35.76 26.65 -10.61
C PHE A 610 37.08 25.89 -10.66
N GLU A 611 37.93 26.14 -9.67
CA GLU A 611 39.19 25.45 -9.50
C GLU A 611 38.96 23.94 -9.59
N ASN A 612 39.79 23.31 -10.40
CA ASN A 612 39.83 21.89 -10.67
C ASN A 612 40.12 21.09 -9.40
N GLU A 613 39.09 20.71 -8.63
CA GLU A 613 39.20 19.56 -7.73
C GLU A 613 37.89 18.75 -7.71
N ASN A 614 37.94 17.63 -8.45
CA ASN A 614 36.93 16.59 -8.70
C ASN A 614 35.97 16.86 -9.86
N GLN A 615 36.39 16.41 -11.06
CA GLN A 615 35.59 16.11 -12.24
C GLN A 615 34.10 15.90 -11.92
N SER A 616 33.24 16.69 -12.57
CA SER A 616 31.79 16.45 -12.58
C SER A 616 31.53 14.98 -12.94
N ASN A 617 31.00 14.21 -12.00
CA ASN A 617 30.67 12.78 -12.13
C ASN A 617 29.44 12.55 -13.05
N ILE A 618 29.38 13.27 -14.18
CA ILE A 618 28.33 13.24 -15.19
C ILE A 618 28.89 12.46 -16.37
N ASP A 619 28.36 11.25 -16.58
CA ASP A 619 28.62 10.49 -17.79
C ASP A 619 27.91 11.16 -18.96
N LYS A 620 28.68 11.83 -19.84
CA LYS A 620 28.15 12.55 -21.00
C LYS A 620 27.35 11.64 -21.92
N SER A 621 27.79 10.40 -22.14
CA SER A 621 27.07 9.43 -22.99
C SER A 621 25.70 9.07 -22.42
N ALA A 622 25.62 8.87 -21.10
CA ALA A 622 24.36 8.63 -20.42
C ALA A 622 23.43 9.85 -20.46
N LEU A 623 24.00 11.05 -20.30
CA LEU A 623 23.26 12.31 -20.42
C LEU A 623 22.69 12.48 -21.84
N THR A 624 23.50 12.32 -22.89
CA THR A 624 23.05 12.43 -24.29
C THR A 624 21.92 11.46 -24.60
N TYR A 625 21.99 10.22 -24.11
CA TYR A 625 20.90 9.25 -24.22
C TYR A 625 19.61 9.73 -23.53
N PHE A 626 19.72 10.31 -22.33
CA PHE A 626 18.58 10.86 -21.61
C PHE A 626 18.00 12.11 -22.29
N VAL A 627 18.84 12.99 -22.83
CA VAL A 627 18.41 14.17 -23.59
C VAL A 627 17.68 13.75 -24.87
N GLY A 628 18.11 12.69 -25.54
CA GLY A 628 17.36 12.08 -26.65
C GLY A 628 15.93 11.64 -26.25
N TYR A 629 15.76 11.13 -25.02
CA TYR A 629 14.43 10.83 -24.47
C TYR A 629 13.61 12.10 -24.18
N VAL A 630 14.25 13.17 -23.68
CA VAL A 630 13.61 14.48 -23.48
C VAL A 630 13.10 15.04 -24.81
N ALA A 631 13.93 15.02 -25.86
CA ALA A 631 13.55 15.45 -27.20
C ALA A 631 12.38 14.62 -27.77
N ARG A 632 12.41 13.29 -27.58
CA ARG A 632 11.29 12.40 -27.96
C ARG A 632 9.98 12.79 -27.27
N ASN A 633 10.05 13.11 -25.98
CA ASN A 633 8.88 13.47 -25.20
C ASN A 633 8.33 14.84 -25.61
N ALA A 634 9.21 15.82 -25.83
CA ALA A 634 8.85 17.13 -26.36
C ALA A 634 8.15 17.03 -27.73
N LYS A 635 8.66 16.20 -28.66
CA LYS A 635 8.01 15.96 -29.96
C LYS A 635 6.57 15.43 -29.83
N LYS A 636 6.31 14.56 -28.85
CA LYS A 636 4.99 13.92 -28.69
C LYS A 636 3.97 14.79 -27.96
N HIS A 637 4.42 15.61 -27.02
CA HIS A 637 3.53 16.17 -26.00
C HIS A 637 3.65 17.69 -25.81
N SER A 638 4.61 18.36 -26.45
CA SER A 638 4.65 19.83 -26.44
C SER A 638 3.54 20.44 -27.29
N THR A 639 3.26 21.73 -27.06
CA THR A 639 2.36 22.53 -27.91
C THR A 639 2.91 22.66 -29.33
N ALA A 640 4.25 22.66 -29.49
CA ALA A 640 4.95 22.71 -30.77
C ALA A 640 5.08 21.34 -31.48
N LYS A 641 4.32 20.31 -31.09
CA LYS A 641 4.40 18.94 -31.65
C LYS A 641 4.33 18.83 -33.18
N ASN A 642 3.65 19.76 -33.84
CA ASN A 642 3.47 19.79 -35.29
C ASN A 642 4.48 20.72 -36.01
N CYS A 643 5.35 21.39 -35.26
CA CYS A 643 6.30 22.35 -35.80
C CYS A 643 7.62 21.66 -36.16
N THR A 644 7.91 21.56 -37.46
CA THR A 644 9.14 20.92 -37.97
C THR A 644 10.39 21.71 -37.60
N THR A 645 10.35 23.04 -37.61
CA THR A 645 11.49 23.90 -37.23
C THR A 645 11.84 23.77 -35.75
N CYS A 646 10.85 23.65 -34.87
CA CYS A 646 11.08 23.33 -33.44
C CYS A 646 11.66 21.94 -33.21
N PHE A 647 11.34 20.97 -34.07
CA PHE A 647 11.91 19.64 -33.95
C PHE A 647 13.37 19.62 -34.42
N ASN A 648 13.67 20.31 -35.51
CA ASN A 648 15.03 20.46 -36.03
C ASN A 648 15.93 21.25 -35.06
N SER A 649 15.36 22.12 -34.21
CA SER A 649 16.14 22.84 -33.18
C SER A 649 16.47 21.99 -31.93
N ILE A 650 15.97 20.76 -31.84
CA ILE A 650 16.18 19.87 -30.68
C ILE A 650 16.74 18.49 -31.05
N VAL A 651 16.63 18.07 -32.32
CA VAL A 651 17.16 16.80 -32.83
C VAL A 651 18.06 17.05 -34.04
N SER A 652 19.27 16.52 -33.96
CA SER A 652 20.27 16.60 -35.03
C SER A 652 19.88 15.71 -36.21
N SER A 653 20.10 16.21 -37.43
CA SER A 653 19.71 15.54 -38.68
C SER A 653 20.75 14.53 -39.20
N ASN A 654 21.75 14.16 -38.39
CA ASN A 654 22.92 13.43 -38.88
C ASN A 654 22.63 11.97 -39.21
N ASN A 655 22.35 11.73 -40.50
CA ASN A 655 22.52 10.45 -41.20
C ASN A 655 23.97 10.29 -41.70
N GLN A 656 24.97 10.42 -40.82
CA GLN A 656 26.35 10.07 -41.19
C GLN A 656 26.70 8.71 -40.59
N ASN A 657 27.13 7.79 -41.45
CA ASN A 657 27.43 6.38 -41.14
C ASN A 657 28.66 6.18 -40.24
N ILE A 658 29.25 7.24 -39.69
CA ILE A 658 30.43 7.20 -38.82
C ILE A 658 30.15 8.12 -37.61
N PRO A 659 30.08 7.61 -36.37
CA PRO A 659 29.92 8.45 -35.19
C PRO A 659 31.19 9.28 -34.94
N ASN A 660 31.05 10.60 -34.77
CA ASN A 660 32.18 11.52 -34.56
C ASN A 660 32.53 11.72 -33.08
N THR A 661 31.65 11.31 -32.15
CA THR A 661 31.87 11.42 -30.70
C THR A 661 31.55 10.12 -29.95
N ASP A 662 32.16 9.92 -28.78
CA ASP A 662 31.88 8.77 -27.89
C ASP A 662 30.38 8.69 -27.51
N GLU A 663 29.71 9.83 -27.46
CA GLU A 663 28.29 9.98 -27.11
C GLU A 663 27.37 9.46 -28.24
N GLU A 664 27.67 9.82 -29.50
CA GLU A 664 26.98 9.30 -30.68
C GLU A 664 27.19 7.79 -30.82
N ARG A 665 28.40 7.31 -30.51
CA ARG A 665 28.71 5.88 -30.49
C ARG A 665 27.85 5.13 -29.48
N PHE A 666 27.67 5.65 -28.27
CA PHE A 666 26.83 5.02 -27.25
C PHE A 666 25.36 4.94 -27.66
N ILE A 667 24.81 5.99 -28.28
CA ILE A 667 23.44 5.98 -28.80
C ILE A 667 23.32 4.97 -29.92
N ASN A 668 24.24 4.96 -30.88
CA ASN A 668 24.22 4.04 -32.02
C ASN A 668 24.31 2.57 -31.60
N LEU A 669 25.09 2.25 -30.55
CA LEU A 669 25.14 0.89 -29.99
C LEU A 669 23.79 0.41 -29.43
N ARG A 670 22.92 1.32 -28.98
CA ARG A 670 21.59 1.01 -28.42
C ARG A 670 20.46 1.26 -29.40
N ASN A 671 20.76 1.79 -30.59
CA ASN A 671 19.74 2.27 -31.51
C ASN A 671 19.24 1.14 -32.40
N GLU A 672 17.98 0.74 -32.22
CA GLU A 672 17.25 -0.12 -33.17
C GLU A 672 16.52 0.71 -34.26
N GLY A 673 16.98 1.94 -34.52
CA GLY A 673 16.40 2.87 -35.51
C GLY A 673 15.33 3.82 -34.97
N HIS A 674 15.25 4.01 -33.65
CA HIS A 674 14.16 4.76 -32.99
C HIS A 674 14.62 5.77 -31.93
N LEU A 675 15.93 5.88 -31.69
CA LEU A 675 16.51 6.86 -30.77
C LEU A 675 16.82 8.17 -31.50
N PHE A 676 16.73 9.29 -30.77
CA PHE A 676 17.06 10.61 -31.30
C PHE A 676 18.41 11.07 -30.76
N ILE A 677 19.19 11.71 -31.63
CA ILE A 677 20.43 12.40 -31.26
C ILE A 677 20.05 13.87 -31.02
N PRO A 678 20.28 14.41 -29.81
CA PRO A 678 19.96 15.80 -29.51
C PRO A 678 20.92 16.78 -30.20
N THR A 679 20.47 18.03 -30.36
CA THR A 679 21.32 19.16 -30.82
C THR A 679 22.18 19.72 -29.70
N ASP A 680 23.30 20.35 -30.04
CA ASP A 680 24.23 20.97 -29.07
C ASP A 680 23.52 22.00 -28.16
N ASN A 681 22.65 22.84 -28.72
CA ASN A 681 21.87 23.81 -27.93
C ASN A 681 20.95 23.15 -26.89
N LEU A 682 20.42 21.96 -27.19
CA LEU A 682 19.60 21.22 -26.22
C LEU A 682 20.49 20.54 -25.18
N MET A 683 21.65 20.04 -25.59
CA MET A 683 22.63 19.45 -24.70
C MET A 683 23.16 20.48 -23.68
N GLU A 684 23.50 21.67 -24.13
CA GLU A 684 23.97 22.77 -23.28
C GLU A 684 22.90 23.20 -22.25
N LEU A 685 21.65 23.41 -22.71
CA LEU A 685 20.52 23.72 -21.82
C LEU A 685 20.37 22.65 -20.71
N ILE A 686 20.37 21.37 -21.08
CA ILE A 686 20.20 20.29 -20.10
C ILE A 686 21.44 20.12 -19.22
N TYR A 687 22.64 20.34 -19.74
CA TYR A 687 23.88 20.27 -18.97
C TYR A 687 23.91 21.33 -17.85
N ASN A 688 23.50 22.56 -18.15
CA ASN A 688 23.39 23.65 -17.17
C ASN A 688 22.33 23.34 -16.10
N LEU A 689 21.20 22.72 -16.48
CA LEU A 689 20.22 22.26 -15.50
C LEU A 689 20.75 21.11 -14.63
N GLU A 690 21.46 20.14 -15.21
CA GLU A 690 21.97 18.97 -14.49
C GLU A 690 23.06 19.34 -13.49
N THR A 691 23.98 20.24 -13.86
CA THR A 691 25.03 20.74 -12.97
C THR A 691 24.42 21.46 -11.76
N THR A 692 23.44 22.34 -11.99
CA THR A 692 22.68 23.03 -10.93
C THR A 692 21.95 22.03 -10.02
N ILE A 693 21.26 21.04 -10.59
CA ILE A 693 20.56 20.01 -9.81
C ILE A 693 21.55 19.19 -8.96
N ILE A 694 22.71 18.82 -9.51
CA ILE A 694 23.73 18.07 -8.77
C ILE A 694 24.30 18.92 -7.63
N HIS A 695 24.55 20.21 -7.86
CA HIS A 695 25.00 21.14 -6.83
C HIS A 695 24.00 21.18 -5.66
N VAL A 696 22.71 21.40 -5.95
CA VAL A 696 21.66 21.43 -4.92
C VAL A 696 21.55 20.08 -4.19
N LEU A 697 21.56 18.96 -4.91
CA LEU A 697 21.46 17.63 -4.29
C LEU A 697 22.70 17.23 -3.46
N LYS A 698 23.85 17.89 -3.65
CA LYS A 698 25.05 17.71 -2.82
C LYS A 698 24.98 18.56 -1.55
N ASN A 699 24.51 19.80 -1.67
CA ASN A 699 24.53 20.78 -0.59
C ASN A 699 23.31 20.69 0.33
N TYR A 700 22.16 20.26 -0.20
CA TYR A 700 20.92 20.13 0.54
C TYR A 700 20.57 18.66 0.79
N LYS A 701 20.13 18.36 2.02
CA LYS A 701 19.48 17.08 2.31
C LYS A 701 18.16 16.98 1.55
N MET A 702 17.72 15.75 1.27
CA MET A 702 16.41 15.52 0.64
C MET A 702 15.31 16.10 1.54
N ASN A 703 14.67 17.17 1.06
CA ASN A 703 13.65 17.91 1.80
C ASN A 703 12.37 18.04 0.96
N LYS A 704 11.28 18.48 1.59
CA LYS A 704 9.96 18.61 0.96
C LYS A 704 9.97 19.53 -0.26
N HIS A 705 10.79 20.57 -0.19
CA HIS A 705 10.86 21.72 -1.10
C HIS A 705 12.10 21.71 -2.00
N ILE A 706 12.68 20.53 -2.27
CA ILE A 706 13.98 20.44 -2.95
C ILE A 706 13.95 21.04 -4.36
N LEU A 707 12.79 20.97 -5.02
CA LEU A 707 12.60 21.60 -6.32
C LEU A 707 12.61 23.12 -6.23
N ASP A 708 12.11 23.71 -5.14
CA ASP A 708 12.09 25.16 -4.96
C ASP A 708 13.53 25.69 -4.86
N HIS A 709 14.40 25.01 -4.10
CA HIS A 709 15.84 25.33 -4.06
C HIS A 709 16.51 25.22 -5.43
N VAL A 710 16.18 24.17 -6.22
CA VAL A 710 16.68 24.05 -7.60
C VAL A 710 16.21 25.23 -8.46
N MET A 711 14.96 25.64 -8.32
CA MET A 711 14.41 26.77 -9.09
C MET A 711 15.03 28.11 -8.68
N ASP A 712 15.32 28.31 -7.40
CA ASP A 712 15.94 29.53 -6.90
C ASP A 712 17.39 29.63 -7.40
N GLU A 713 18.16 28.54 -7.38
CA GLU A 713 19.50 28.49 -7.98
C GLU A 713 19.48 28.74 -9.49
N ILE A 714 18.51 28.16 -10.22
CA ILE A 714 18.33 28.44 -11.66
C ILE A 714 17.99 29.92 -11.89
N SER A 715 17.28 30.55 -10.96
CA SER A 715 16.92 31.98 -11.05
C SER A 715 18.10 32.92 -10.85
N VAL A 716 19.09 32.50 -10.06
CA VAL A 716 20.35 33.25 -9.88
C VAL A 716 21.24 33.14 -11.13
N HIS A 717 21.35 31.93 -11.70
CA HIS A 717 22.29 31.66 -12.80
C HIS A 717 21.70 31.92 -14.20
N GLY A 718 20.37 32.01 -14.30
CA GLY A 718 19.66 32.19 -15.56
C GLY A 718 19.69 30.96 -16.48
N ILE A 719 18.95 31.05 -17.59
CA ILE A 719 18.95 30.05 -18.67
C ILE A 719 19.65 30.66 -19.88
N SER A 720 20.92 30.30 -20.09
CA SER A 720 21.76 30.82 -21.17
C SER A 720 21.26 30.43 -22.57
N THR A 721 20.73 29.20 -22.72
CA THR A 721 20.43 28.62 -24.03
C THR A 721 18.94 28.29 -24.16
N LYS A 722 18.24 28.94 -25.10
CA LYS A 722 16.81 28.69 -25.40
C LYS A 722 16.65 27.87 -26.67
N VAL A 723 15.68 26.95 -26.68
CA VAL A 723 15.42 26.04 -27.82
C VAL A 723 14.02 26.26 -28.40
N GLY A 724 13.92 26.20 -29.73
CA GLY A 724 12.67 26.35 -30.49
C GLY A 724 12.78 27.38 -31.61
N CYS A 725 11.72 27.54 -32.38
CA CYS A 725 11.64 28.57 -33.43
C CYS A 725 11.12 29.89 -32.83
N ALA A 726 11.26 31.00 -33.57
CA ALA A 726 10.86 32.34 -33.11
C ALA A 726 9.46 32.40 -32.48
N ASN A 727 8.50 31.63 -33.00
CA ASN A 727 7.11 31.63 -32.52
C ASN A 727 6.88 30.75 -31.28
N HIS A 728 7.75 29.78 -30.98
CA HIS A 728 7.53 28.76 -29.94
C HIS A 728 8.70 28.60 -28.96
N GLN A 729 9.77 29.39 -29.07
CA GLN A 729 11.00 29.25 -28.29
C GLN A 729 10.73 29.22 -26.78
N ASN A 730 9.95 30.17 -26.26
CA ASN A 730 9.62 30.22 -24.84
C ASN A 730 8.73 29.05 -24.40
N GLN A 731 7.72 28.69 -25.19
CA GLN A 731 6.80 27.59 -24.86
C GLN A 731 7.51 26.23 -24.85
N LEU A 732 8.37 25.98 -25.83
CA LEU A 732 9.11 24.73 -25.96
C LEU A 732 10.18 24.61 -24.87
N THR A 733 10.94 25.67 -24.63
CA THR A 733 11.95 25.72 -23.56
C THR A 733 11.31 25.50 -22.19
N LYS A 734 10.21 26.21 -21.88
CA LYS A 734 9.44 26.03 -20.63
C LYS A 734 8.96 24.58 -20.46
N TYR A 735 8.45 23.96 -21.52
CA TYR A 735 8.02 22.56 -21.48
C TYR A 735 9.19 21.61 -21.18
N ILE A 736 10.33 21.79 -21.85
CA ILE A 736 11.53 20.96 -21.69
C ILE A 736 12.08 21.08 -20.26
N VAL A 737 12.26 22.30 -19.75
CA VAL A 737 12.73 22.55 -18.38
C VAL A 737 11.79 21.89 -17.37
N LYS A 738 10.48 22.13 -17.47
CA LYS A 738 9.47 21.53 -16.58
C LYS A 738 9.49 20.00 -16.64
N PHE A 739 9.60 19.42 -17.84
CA PHE A 739 9.66 17.97 -17.99
C PHE A 739 10.95 17.37 -17.42
N TYR A 740 12.08 18.02 -17.67
CA TYR A 740 13.40 17.59 -17.20
C TYR A 740 13.46 17.61 -15.68
N LEU A 741 13.13 18.73 -15.04
CA LEU A 741 13.12 18.89 -13.58
C LEU A 741 12.23 17.84 -12.91
N ASN A 742 10.99 17.68 -13.36
CA ASN A 742 10.06 16.68 -12.82
C ASN A 742 10.61 15.25 -12.93
N THR A 743 11.26 14.91 -14.05
CA THR A 743 11.81 13.57 -14.29
C THR A 743 13.06 13.36 -13.44
N ARG A 744 13.92 14.38 -13.34
CA ARG A 744 15.16 14.32 -12.60
C ARG A 744 14.95 14.26 -11.09
N MET A 745 13.93 14.93 -10.55
CA MET A 745 13.52 14.79 -9.15
C MET A 745 13.01 13.38 -8.83
N ILE A 746 12.31 12.73 -9.76
CA ILE A 746 11.92 11.31 -9.59
C ILE A 746 13.15 10.40 -9.53
N PHE A 747 14.14 10.64 -10.38
CA PHE A 747 15.39 9.88 -10.36
C PHE A 747 16.18 10.13 -9.07
N ALA A 748 16.23 11.38 -8.60
CA ALA A 748 16.86 11.74 -7.32
C ALA A 748 16.21 11.00 -6.14
N CYS A 749 14.87 10.99 -6.06
CA CYS A 749 14.14 10.22 -5.05
C CYS A 749 14.43 8.72 -5.12
N ARG A 750 14.47 8.14 -6.33
CA ARG A 750 14.80 6.71 -6.51
C ARG A 750 16.21 6.38 -6.03
N LYS A 751 17.20 7.18 -6.42
CA LYS A 751 18.60 7.01 -5.98
C LYS A 751 18.71 7.15 -4.45
N HIS A 752 18.02 8.11 -3.86
CA HIS A 752 17.96 8.28 -2.41
C HIS A 752 17.37 7.02 -1.73
N ASN A 753 16.26 6.48 -2.24
CA ASN A 753 15.65 5.27 -1.71
C ASN A 753 16.57 4.03 -1.81
N GLU A 754 17.32 3.90 -2.90
CA GLU A 754 18.31 2.83 -3.06
C GLU A 754 19.42 2.92 -2.02
N ILE A 755 19.96 4.12 -1.78
CA ILE A 755 20.97 4.39 -0.74
C ILE A 755 20.42 4.02 0.64
N VAL A 756 19.20 4.46 0.98
CA VAL A 756 18.54 4.16 2.26
C VAL A 756 18.33 2.65 2.43
N SER A 757 17.83 1.98 1.40
CA SER A 757 17.61 0.53 1.40
C SER A 757 18.92 -0.24 1.61
N ASN A 758 19.99 0.16 0.92
CA ASN A 758 21.30 -0.47 1.05
C ASN A 758 21.87 -0.27 2.45
N LYS A 759 21.78 0.95 3.01
CA LYS A 759 22.20 1.23 4.38
C LYS A 759 21.47 0.34 5.39
N LYS A 760 20.14 0.20 5.26
CA LYS A 760 19.34 -0.70 6.12
C LYS A 760 19.73 -2.17 5.99
N LYS A 761 20.07 -2.65 4.79
CA LYS A 761 20.53 -4.04 4.60
C LYS A 761 21.87 -4.27 5.31
N THR A 762 22.78 -3.31 5.22
CA THR A 762 24.08 -3.35 5.92
C THR A 762 23.89 -3.33 7.43
N GLU A 763 23.06 -2.42 7.97
CA GLU A 763 22.73 -2.37 9.40
C GLU A 763 22.11 -3.68 9.91
N LYS A 764 21.21 -4.29 9.12
CA LYS A 764 20.62 -5.60 9.46
C LYS A 764 21.66 -6.72 9.48
N ARG A 765 22.66 -6.69 8.57
CA ARG A 765 23.76 -7.66 8.56
C ARG A 765 24.66 -7.47 9.79
N LEU A 766 25.05 -6.23 10.10
CA LEU A 766 25.86 -5.91 11.28
C LEU A 766 25.17 -6.32 12.58
N LYS A 767 23.86 -6.03 12.74
CA LYS A 767 23.06 -6.47 13.90
C LYS A 767 22.94 -7.98 14.04
N LYS A 768 23.05 -8.74 12.94
CA LYS A 768 23.06 -10.20 12.99
C LYS A 768 24.44 -10.71 13.44
N ILE A 769 25.51 -10.13 12.92
CA ILE A 769 26.89 -10.46 13.30
C ILE A 769 27.13 -10.15 14.78
N SER A 770 26.67 -9.00 15.28
CA SER A 770 26.79 -8.60 16.68
C SER A 770 25.91 -9.39 17.67
N ARG A 771 25.13 -10.35 17.19
CA ARG A 771 24.37 -11.30 18.02
C ARG A 771 25.00 -12.69 18.03
N ILE A 772 25.99 -12.92 17.15
CA ILE A 772 26.74 -14.16 17.02
C ILE A 772 28.06 -14.03 17.80
N VAL A 773 28.62 -12.83 17.85
CA VAL A 773 29.60 -12.38 18.86
C VAL A 773 28.85 -12.02 20.14
#